data_AF-A0A942LXH0-F1
#
_entry.id   AF-A0A942LXH0-F1
#
_cell.length_a   1.000
_cell.length_b   1.000
_cell.length_c   1.000
_cell.angle_alpha   90.00
_cell.angle_beta   90.00
_cell.angle_gamma   90.00
#
_symmetry.space_group_name_H-M   'P 1'
#
loop_
_entity.id
_entity.type
_entity.pdbx_description
1 polymer ?
#
loop_
_entity_poly.entity_id
_entity_poly.type
_entity_poly.pdbx_seq_one_letter_code
_entity_poly.pdbx_strand_id
1 'polypeptide(L)'
;DLVIPIAHTIYYQVPPSKISLILGLSSNEIESIVNYEVYIVLEKGASPYKHMDLITDEDYFDIRDKYEGFVADTGASALKYLLNHLDLDDLAAELRAKIKLESSRRFVLLRRLRVIEAFRISGAKPEWMILDVLPIIPPDLRPLVPLDGGRYVTADLNDLYKRVIVRNNRLKHLLMIKTPDIILKNEKRMLQDAIDALFNNEKRTRPIRGKGNRPLKSICEILRGKQGRFRHNLLGKRVDYSGRSVIVVNPNLSLSQCSIPKEMALELFKPIIYRKLEEKGVVEGEKSAKVLYKRETPEVWEVLEEVIREHPVMLNRAPTLHRVSVQSFFPVLSEYHAIGIHPMVCPPFNADFDGDTMSVHVPLTPEAILEAALLMLSSNNILSPASGKPLIAPSQDIVAGIYYLTKTKPVKVKVKPYYDDFSEIHTVWNLGNVNIHTPIEFRYQNAKFDTTVGRVLLNEILPDKIRFVNDTIDKGKLVNIVDLCYRYYGSSTTSELLDKIKDLGFIVFTKSGLSIGIDDVVTPPEKYQILKKSDAELKKVNANYNKGLITDSEKYNLAVNIWTLATAEVEDALMERLSKDQDGFNPIYILIDSGARGSRTQASQIGGMRGLMAKPQRGTVKEEVIETPIKSSFRDGVSVWEYFISTHGARKGLTDTALKTAEAGYLTRRLVDVAQGVIITIEDCGTILGQEVTALREGGEVIEPLSERIAGRIALDDVYNPLTKEIIVRTEQEITDASAEEIEDSGVESVRVRSVLTCEAPEGLCVKCYGRNLASGKLVELGEAVGVVAAQSIGEPGTQLTLKTFHIGGIATRIGEQTKAVAKFDGKIKFDDLKPSQRSDGEIVALKPGKLSLIGEGRMLPFSVPKGAILRVKEHEQIEAGTTLFEWDPYSIYITSTRKGRIKYEDIKSGITLSEDIDERSERIERIITEDKDRKLHPKLIILDDKDKTIEQFSLPSGAYLIIDNGAAALPGDSLVKILQEFGKTKDITGGLPKVADLFEAKIVKDAAVISDIDGTVEIGDPKMGIRNIKVISEGGSIKEYDIPYGRYLLVINGQEVRAGDKLCEGSVDPHDILRVKGWLAAQEFLTNQIQAVYRLQKVKINDKHISVIVRQMLRKVKIEDPGDSSFIEGEIAERQKVYEENLRLTQENLRPANYHSILLGITRASLLTESFLSAASFQETTRILSEASIQAKRDKLVGLKENVIVGRLVPVGTGFRDFIKTAASYEQKEKEQEVI
;
A
#
# COMPACT_ATOMS: atom_id res chain seq x y z
N ASP A 1 -37.67 -15.87 31.52
CA ASP A 1 -37.29 -15.24 32.79
C ASP A 1 -36.13 -15.95 33.44
N LEU A 2 -35.14 -15.18 33.88
CA LEU A 2 -34.06 -15.68 34.71
C LEU A 2 -34.51 -15.62 36.17
N VAL A 3 -34.12 -16.64 36.94
CA VAL A 3 -34.50 -16.74 38.37
C VAL A 3 -33.76 -15.68 39.22
N ILE A 4 -32.58 -15.28 38.77
CA ILE A 4 -31.77 -14.22 39.36
C ILE A 4 -31.31 -13.25 38.26
N PRO A 5 -31.00 -11.99 38.59
CA PRO A 5 -30.32 -11.09 37.66
C PRO A 5 -28.95 -11.67 37.28
N ILE A 6 -28.55 -11.50 36.02
CA ILE A 6 -27.28 -12.00 35.46
C ILE A 6 -26.54 -10.86 34.77
N ALA A 7 -25.23 -10.72 35.02
CA ALA A 7 -24.43 -9.70 34.35
C ALA A 7 -24.23 -10.07 32.88
N HIS A 8 -24.50 -9.15 31.96
CA HIS A 8 -24.29 -9.42 30.54
C HIS A 8 -22.79 -9.40 30.20
N THR A 9 -22.28 -10.52 29.67
CA THR A 9 -20.86 -10.79 29.37
C THR A 9 -20.13 -9.66 28.63
N ILE A 10 -20.78 -9.09 27.61
CA ILE A 10 -20.21 -8.02 26.79
C ILE A 10 -19.84 -6.77 27.62
N TYR A 11 -20.62 -6.39 28.62
CA TYR A 11 -20.40 -5.12 29.32
C TYR A 11 -19.38 -5.20 30.47
N TYR A 12 -19.07 -6.40 30.98
CA TYR A 12 -18.04 -6.57 32.02
C TYR A 12 -16.75 -7.26 31.55
N GLN A 13 -16.78 -8.19 30.59
CA GLN A 13 -15.58 -8.90 30.11
C GLN A 13 -14.91 -8.31 28.87
N VAL A 14 -15.64 -7.53 28.05
CA VAL A 14 -15.03 -6.96 26.83
C VAL A 14 -14.30 -5.67 27.21
N PRO A 15 -12.97 -5.60 27.02
CA PRO A 15 -12.23 -4.40 27.37
C PRO A 15 -12.52 -3.26 26.38
N PRO A 16 -12.67 -2.02 26.86
CA PRO A 16 -12.75 -1.63 28.27
C PRO A 16 -14.11 -2.00 28.90
N SER A 17 -14.07 -2.59 30.10
CA SER A 17 -15.26 -2.99 30.86
C SER A 17 -16.09 -1.78 31.26
N LYS A 18 -17.36 -1.75 30.84
CA LYS A 18 -18.25 -0.59 30.98
C LYS A 18 -18.78 -0.47 32.41
N ILE A 19 -19.14 -1.62 33.02
CA ILE A 19 -19.57 -1.69 34.42
C ILE A 19 -18.43 -1.25 35.36
N SER A 20 -17.21 -1.74 35.10
CA SER A 20 -16.00 -1.36 35.84
C SER A 20 -15.76 0.16 35.78
N LEU A 21 -15.85 0.76 34.60
CA LEU A 21 -15.68 2.21 34.44
C LEU A 21 -16.75 3.02 35.18
N ILE A 22 -18.02 2.63 35.11
CA ILE A 22 -19.11 3.36 35.78
C ILE A 22 -18.94 3.33 37.30
N LEU A 23 -18.73 2.14 37.88
CA LEU A 23 -18.62 1.96 39.33
C LEU A 23 -17.25 2.40 39.89
N GLY A 24 -16.23 2.55 39.04
CA GLY A 24 -14.88 2.91 39.46
C GLY A 24 -14.09 1.74 40.09
N LEU A 25 -14.56 0.51 39.89
CA LEU A 25 -13.91 -0.73 40.33
C LEU A 25 -13.04 -1.30 39.20
N SER A 26 -12.02 -2.08 39.53
CA SER A 26 -11.20 -2.81 38.55
C SER A 26 -11.99 -3.96 37.90
N SER A 27 -11.56 -4.41 36.72
CA SER A 27 -12.24 -5.51 36.03
C SER A 27 -12.18 -6.84 36.79
N ASN A 28 -11.10 -7.08 37.55
CA ASN A 28 -10.95 -8.27 38.38
C ASN A 28 -11.91 -8.24 39.57
N GLU A 29 -12.10 -7.07 40.20
CA GLU A 29 -13.04 -6.91 41.32
C GLU A 29 -14.49 -7.17 40.87
N ILE A 30 -14.88 -6.65 39.70
CA ILE A 30 -16.20 -6.94 39.12
C ILE A 30 -16.36 -8.44 38.85
N GLU A 31 -15.33 -9.11 38.32
CA GLU A 31 -15.38 -10.54 38.05
C GLU A 31 -15.51 -11.37 39.34
N SER A 32 -14.79 -11.02 40.41
CA SER A 32 -14.93 -11.67 41.72
C SER A 32 -16.33 -11.46 42.35
N ILE A 33 -16.94 -10.27 42.20
CA ILE A 33 -18.33 -10.04 42.64
C ILE A 33 -19.28 -10.93 41.82
N VAL A 34 -19.17 -10.94 40.49
CA VAL A 34 -20.04 -11.73 39.60
C VAL A 34 -19.89 -13.24 39.85
N ASN A 35 -18.70 -13.70 40.23
CA ASN A 35 -18.40 -15.09 40.56
C ASN A 35 -18.82 -15.50 41.98
N TYR A 36 -19.43 -14.61 42.76
CA TYR A 36 -19.87 -14.83 44.14
C TYR A 36 -18.73 -15.12 45.12
N GLU A 37 -17.53 -14.57 44.88
CA GLU A 37 -16.33 -14.76 45.72
C GLU A 37 -16.21 -13.72 46.84
N VAL A 38 -16.69 -12.50 46.58
CA VAL A 38 -16.63 -11.36 47.51
C VAL A 38 -17.98 -10.66 47.62
N TYR A 39 -18.25 -10.06 48.77
CA TYR A 39 -19.39 -9.19 49.01
C TYR A 39 -19.00 -7.74 48.79
N ILE A 40 -19.93 -6.92 48.31
CA ILE A 40 -19.77 -5.47 48.18
C ILE A 40 -20.74 -4.77 49.13
N VAL A 41 -20.23 -3.80 49.89
CA VAL A 41 -21.02 -3.02 50.86
C VAL A 41 -21.96 -2.07 50.11
N LEU A 42 -23.26 -2.29 50.28
CA LEU A 42 -24.34 -1.46 49.72
C LEU A 42 -24.75 -0.35 50.70
N GLU A 43 -24.86 -0.67 51.98
CA GLU A 43 -25.16 0.30 53.03
C GLU A 43 -24.26 0.05 54.23
N LYS A 44 -23.53 1.09 54.64
CA LYS A 44 -22.51 0.95 55.69
C LYS A 44 -23.10 0.78 57.10
N GLY A 45 -24.33 1.20 57.36
CA GLY A 45 -24.91 1.23 58.71
C GLY A 45 -23.97 1.90 59.74
N ALA A 46 -23.80 1.25 60.88
CA ALA A 46 -22.82 1.61 61.92
C ALA A 46 -21.42 0.96 61.73
N SER A 47 -21.18 0.26 60.63
CA SER A 47 -19.94 -0.47 60.38
C SER A 47 -18.75 0.47 60.03
N PRO A 48 -17.50 0.01 60.23
CA PRO A 48 -16.30 0.78 59.87
C PRO A 48 -16.01 0.81 58.36
N TYR A 49 -16.74 0.03 57.55
CA TYR A 49 -16.53 -0.06 56.10
C TYR A 49 -17.22 1.07 55.35
N LYS A 50 -16.66 1.43 54.19
CA LYS A 50 -17.24 2.43 53.30
C LYS A 50 -18.17 1.78 52.29
N HIS A 51 -19.07 2.59 51.74
CA HIS A 51 -19.87 2.20 50.58
C HIS A 51 -18.95 1.79 49.42
N MET A 52 -19.24 0.65 48.77
CA MET A 52 -18.41 -0.02 47.75
C MET A 52 -17.11 -0.71 48.22
N ASP A 53 -16.86 -0.82 49.53
CA ASP A 53 -15.75 -1.68 50.00
C ASP A 53 -16.06 -3.16 49.72
N LEU A 54 -15.01 -3.92 49.41
CA LEU A 54 -15.08 -5.37 49.19
C LEU A 54 -14.72 -6.11 50.47
N ILE A 55 -15.57 -7.06 50.85
CA ILE A 55 -15.42 -7.86 52.07
C ILE A 55 -15.50 -9.36 51.73
N THR A 56 -14.78 -10.16 52.51
CA THR A 56 -14.77 -11.62 52.35
C THR A 56 -16.02 -12.24 52.96
N ASP A 57 -16.28 -13.51 52.64
CA ASP A 57 -17.39 -14.28 53.22
C ASP A 57 -17.32 -14.31 54.76
N GLU A 58 -16.12 -14.49 55.33
CA GLU A 58 -15.91 -14.55 56.79
C GLU A 58 -16.21 -13.20 57.44
N ASP A 59 -15.64 -12.12 56.90
CA ASP A 59 -15.85 -10.76 57.39
C ASP A 59 -17.33 -10.37 57.31
N TYR A 60 -18.03 -10.76 56.24
CA TYR A 60 -19.44 -10.45 56.04
C TYR A 60 -20.32 -10.95 57.20
N PHE A 61 -20.19 -12.23 57.57
CA PHE A 61 -20.97 -12.79 58.68
C PHE A 61 -20.61 -12.15 60.02
N ASP A 62 -19.32 -11.94 60.25
CA ASP A 62 -18.80 -11.30 61.47
C ASP A 62 -19.33 -9.88 61.66
N ILE A 63 -19.42 -9.09 60.59
CA ILE A 63 -19.87 -7.70 60.63
C ILE A 63 -21.39 -7.62 60.71
N ARG A 64 -22.10 -8.47 59.95
CA ARG A 64 -23.56 -8.48 59.93
C ARG A 64 -24.15 -8.77 61.30
N ASP A 65 -23.51 -9.62 62.08
CA ASP A 65 -23.95 -9.96 63.44
C ASP A 65 -23.53 -8.90 64.47
N LYS A 66 -22.50 -8.08 64.19
CA LYS A 66 -21.96 -7.05 65.10
C LYS A 66 -22.58 -5.66 64.92
N TYR A 67 -23.04 -5.28 63.72
CA TYR A 67 -23.47 -3.91 63.42
C TYR A 67 -24.87 -3.87 62.80
N GLU A 68 -25.79 -3.13 63.44
CA GLU A 68 -27.14 -2.92 62.90
C GLU A 68 -27.14 -1.98 61.68
N GLY A 69 -28.01 -2.28 60.71
CA GLY A 69 -28.17 -1.49 59.48
C GLY A 69 -27.09 -1.70 58.41
N PHE A 70 -26.20 -2.69 58.57
CA PHE A 70 -25.21 -3.04 57.55
C PHE A 70 -25.82 -3.95 56.48
N VAL A 71 -25.71 -3.55 55.21
CA VAL A 71 -26.19 -4.32 54.05
C VAL A 71 -25.05 -4.50 53.06
N ALA A 72 -24.70 -5.75 52.77
CA ALA A 72 -23.81 -6.11 51.68
C ALA A 72 -24.39 -7.30 50.91
N ASP A 73 -24.21 -7.28 49.59
CA ASP A 73 -24.69 -8.36 48.70
C ASP A 73 -23.56 -8.76 47.73
N THR A 74 -23.76 -9.86 47.02
CA THR A 74 -22.78 -10.38 46.04
C THR A 74 -23.48 -10.78 44.74
N GLY A 75 -22.70 -10.97 43.66
CA GLY A 75 -23.24 -11.31 42.35
C GLY A 75 -23.83 -10.12 41.59
N ALA A 76 -24.56 -10.44 40.53
CA ALA A 76 -25.15 -9.44 39.64
C ALA A 76 -26.32 -8.65 40.28
N SER A 77 -26.94 -9.16 41.35
CA SER A 77 -27.96 -8.42 42.12
C SER A 77 -27.34 -7.19 42.82
N ALA A 78 -26.18 -7.36 43.44
CA ALA A 78 -25.45 -6.29 44.09
C ALA A 78 -25.05 -5.18 43.09
N LEU A 79 -24.53 -5.58 41.92
CA LEU A 79 -24.19 -4.66 40.85
C LEU A 79 -25.42 -3.90 40.34
N LYS A 80 -26.56 -4.58 40.19
CA LYS A 80 -27.82 -3.95 39.77
C LYS A 80 -28.29 -2.91 40.78
N TYR A 81 -28.19 -3.20 42.07
CA TYR A 81 -28.53 -2.24 43.13
C TYR A 81 -27.69 -0.98 43.01
N LEU A 82 -26.36 -1.11 42.90
CA LEU A 82 -25.45 0.02 42.76
C LEU A 82 -25.73 0.83 41.49
N LEU A 83 -25.96 0.16 40.36
CA LEU A 83 -26.26 0.82 39.08
C LEU A 83 -27.58 1.58 39.11
N ASN A 84 -28.58 1.13 39.87
CA ASN A 84 -29.89 1.77 39.96
C ASN A 84 -29.91 3.00 40.90
N HIS A 85 -28.97 3.08 41.86
CA HIS A 85 -28.86 4.20 42.81
C HIS A 85 -27.82 5.25 42.38
N LEU A 86 -27.28 5.13 41.17
CA LEU A 86 -26.33 6.08 40.61
C LEU A 86 -27.06 7.27 39.97
N ASP A 87 -26.81 8.47 40.48
CA ASP A 87 -27.15 9.71 39.79
C ASP A 87 -26.03 10.07 38.80
N LEU A 88 -26.35 10.03 37.51
CA LEU A 88 -25.39 10.26 36.44
C LEU A 88 -25.01 11.74 36.31
N ASP A 89 -25.89 12.67 36.69
CA ASP A 89 -25.65 14.10 36.57
C ASP A 89 -24.69 14.58 37.65
N ASP A 90 -24.94 14.18 38.90
CA ASP A 90 -24.07 14.46 40.02
C ASP A 90 -22.68 13.83 39.82
N LEU A 91 -22.63 12.57 39.37
CA LEU A 91 -21.35 11.88 39.13
C LEU A 91 -20.55 12.54 38.00
N ALA A 92 -21.22 13.01 36.94
CA ALA A 92 -20.54 13.74 35.86
C ALA A 92 -19.95 15.07 36.35
N ALA A 93 -20.70 15.81 37.18
CA ALA A 93 -20.23 17.07 37.78
C ALA A 93 -19.02 16.84 38.70
N GLU A 94 -19.09 15.80 39.55
CA GLU A 94 -17.99 15.40 40.44
C GLU A 94 -16.71 15.05 39.66
N LEU A 95 -16.86 14.26 38.58
CA LEU A 95 -15.72 13.86 37.76
C LEU A 95 -15.08 15.05 37.03
N ARG A 96 -15.88 15.99 36.51
CA ARG A 96 -15.36 17.22 35.90
C ARG A 96 -14.57 18.07 36.90
N ALA A 97 -15.04 18.17 38.15
CA ALA A 97 -14.30 18.86 39.21
C ALA A 97 -12.98 18.16 39.55
N LYS A 98 -12.99 16.82 39.69
CA LYS A 98 -11.79 16.01 39.96
C LYS A 98 -10.74 16.10 38.85
N ILE A 99 -11.16 16.11 37.58
CA ILE A 99 -10.26 16.21 36.42
C ILE A 99 -9.45 17.51 36.44
N LYS A 100 -10.01 18.62 36.95
CA LYS A 100 -9.30 19.90 37.09
C LYS A 100 -8.24 19.87 38.21
N LEU A 101 -8.43 19.05 39.24
CA LEU A 101 -7.58 18.98 40.42
C LEU A 101 -6.47 17.91 40.30
N GLU A 102 -6.75 16.75 39.70
CA GLU A 102 -5.82 15.61 39.64
C GLU A 102 -5.15 15.45 38.26
N SER A 103 -3.84 15.69 38.20
CA SER A 103 -3.04 15.49 36.98
C SER A 103 -2.65 14.03 36.72
N SER A 104 -2.36 13.25 37.78
CA SER A 104 -1.82 11.87 37.67
C SER A 104 -2.86 10.83 37.24
N ARG A 105 -4.13 10.98 37.63
CA ARG A 105 -5.23 10.06 37.31
C ARG A 105 -6.17 10.58 36.21
N ARG A 106 -5.84 11.73 35.62
CA ARG A 106 -6.67 12.45 34.65
C ARG A 106 -7.19 11.56 33.52
N PHE A 107 -6.34 10.70 32.95
CA PHE A 107 -6.72 9.82 31.85
C PHE A 107 -7.78 8.77 32.21
N VAL A 108 -7.71 8.20 33.42
CA VAL A 108 -8.69 7.21 33.90
C VAL A 108 -10.04 7.90 34.16
N LEU A 109 -10.00 9.09 34.76
CA LEU A 109 -11.19 9.90 35.02
C LEU A 109 -11.88 10.34 33.72
N LEU A 110 -11.12 10.76 32.70
CA LEU A 110 -11.66 11.12 31.38
C LEU A 110 -12.36 9.93 30.70
N ARG A 111 -11.77 8.73 30.77
CA ARG A 111 -12.42 7.52 30.22
C ARG A 111 -13.72 7.18 30.94
N ARG A 112 -13.77 7.37 32.26
CA ARG A 112 -14.96 7.17 33.08
C ARG A 112 -16.04 8.20 32.73
N LEU A 113 -15.68 9.48 32.68
CA LEU A 113 -16.58 10.57 32.29
C LEU A 113 -17.21 10.31 30.92
N ARG A 114 -16.42 9.85 29.94
CA ARG A 114 -16.91 9.53 28.60
C ARG A 114 -18.01 8.47 28.57
N VAL A 115 -17.92 7.44 29.41
CA VAL A 115 -18.97 6.40 29.48
C VAL A 115 -20.23 6.97 30.14
N ILE A 116 -20.08 7.78 31.18
CA ILE A 116 -21.20 8.40 31.89
C ILE A 116 -21.94 9.39 30.99
N GLU A 117 -21.22 10.25 30.27
CA GLU A 117 -21.82 11.16 29.31
C GLU A 117 -22.53 10.41 28.17
N ALA A 118 -21.99 9.27 27.73
CA ALA A 118 -22.67 8.44 26.74
C ALA A 118 -24.03 7.92 27.23
N PHE A 119 -24.15 7.50 28.49
CA PHE A 119 -25.44 7.10 29.09
C PHE A 119 -26.37 8.30 29.29
N ARG A 120 -25.83 9.45 29.71
CA ARG A 120 -26.63 10.68 29.90
C ARG A 120 -27.23 11.17 28.59
N ILE A 121 -26.45 11.20 27.52
CA ILE A 121 -26.89 11.65 26.19
C ILE A 121 -27.87 10.66 25.56
N SER A 122 -27.65 9.34 25.74
CA SER A 122 -28.49 8.33 25.13
C SER A 122 -29.83 8.11 25.84
N GLY A 123 -29.94 8.53 27.10
CA GLY A 123 -31.07 8.20 27.97
C GLY A 123 -31.15 6.72 28.34
N ALA A 124 -30.13 5.91 27.99
CA ALA A 124 -30.07 4.51 28.37
C ALA A 124 -29.82 4.38 29.87
N LYS A 125 -30.41 3.36 30.50
CA LYS A 125 -30.23 3.15 31.93
C LYS A 125 -29.10 2.16 32.23
N PRO A 126 -28.16 2.46 33.15
CA PRO A 126 -27.01 1.59 33.44
C PRO A 126 -27.39 0.17 33.90
N GLU A 127 -28.50 0.02 34.61
CA GLU A 127 -28.98 -1.26 35.12
C GLU A 127 -29.39 -2.26 34.02
N TRP A 128 -29.64 -1.81 32.78
CA TRP A 128 -29.93 -2.70 31.65
C TRP A 128 -28.74 -3.58 31.24
N MET A 129 -27.54 -3.29 31.73
CA MET A 129 -26.39 -4.20 31.58
C MET A 129 -26.53 -5.49 32.41
N ILE A 130 -27.49 -5.53 33.35
CA ILE A 130 -27.86 -6.70 34.13
C ILE A 130 -29.19 -7.25 33.59
N LEU A 131 -29.18 -8.51 33.13
CA LEU A 131 -30.31 -9.18 32.51
C LEU A 131 -31.23 -9.83 33.54
N ASP A 132 -32.51 -9.47 33.53
CA ASP A 132 -33.57 -10.23 34.20
C ASP A 132 -34.25 -11.23 33.25
N VAL A 133 -34.22 -10.94 31.95
CA VAL A 133 -34.84 -11.73 30.90
C VAL A 133 -33.83 -11.98 29.79
N LEU A 134 -33.66 -13.25 29.40
CA LEU A 134 -32.84 -13.65 28.27
C LEU A 134 -33.72 -13.92 27.04
N PRO A 135 -33.60 -13.15 25.95
CA PRO A 135 -34.30 -13.45 24.71
C PRO A 135 -33.74 -14.73 24.06
N ILE A 136 -34.62 -15.53 23.45
CA ILE A 136 -34.25 -16.77 22.76
C ILE A 136 -34.38 -16.56 21.25
N ILE A 137 -33.32 -16.87 20.50
CA ILE A 137 -33.32 -16.82 19.04
C ILE A 137 -34.40 -17.76 18.46
N PRO A 138 -35.18 -17.34 17.44
CA PRO A 138 -36.18 -18.18 16.79
C PRO A 138 -35.62 -19.53 16.31
N PRO A 139 -36.38 -20.64 16.42
CA PRO A 139 -35.93 -21.98 16.00
C PRO A 139 -35.40 -22.07 14.57
N ASP A 140 -35.96 -21.32 13.61
CA ASP A 140 -35.54 -21.34 12.20
C ASP A 140 -34.09 -20.84 12.00
N LEU A 141 -33.60 -19.99 12.90
CA LEU A 141 -32.21 -19.52 12.90
C LEU A 141 -31.26 -20.48 13.66
N ARG A 142 -31.80 -21.52 14.31
CA ARG A 142 -31.08 -22.58 15.02
C ARG A 142 -31.70 -23.96 14.71
N PRO A 143 -31.77 -24.33 13.41
CA PRO A 143 -32.61 -25.43 12.97
C PRO A 143 -32.12 -26.77 13.53
N LEU A 144 -33.08 -27.69 13.65
CA LEU A 144 -32.86 -29.09 13.98
C LEU A 144 -33.26 -29.89 12.73
N VAL A 145 -32.26 -30.22 11.91
CA VAL A 145 -32.50 -30.81 10.59
C VAL A 145 -32.39 -32.33 10.70
N PRO A 146 -33.43 -33.09 10.34
CA PRO A 146 -33.31 -34.55 10.24
C PRO A 146 -32.39 -34.90 9.07
N LEU A 147 -31.49 -35.85 9.29
CA LEU A 147 -30.70 -36.51 8.26
C LEU A 147 -31.27 -37.89 7.96
N ASP A 148 -30.99 -38.39 6.77
CA ASP A 148 -31.28 -39.77 6.39
C ASP A 148 -30.66 -40.74 7.41
N GLY A 149 -31.47 -41.70 7.88
CA GLY A 149 -31.08 -42.65 8.94
C GLY A 149 -31.45 -42.23 10.38
N GLY A 150 -32.39 -41.29 10.56
CA GLY A 150 -32.97 -40.95 11.87
C GLY A 150 -32.04 -40.16 12.80
N ARG A 151 -30.92 -39.67 12.27
CA ARG A 151 -30.00 -38.77 12.98
C ARG A 151 -30.48 -37.32 12.83
N TYR A 152 -30.18 -36.49 13.81
CA TYR A 152 -30.49 -35.06 13.77
C TYR A 152 -29.20 -34.25 13.84
N VAL A 153 -29.09 -33.23 12.99
CA VAL A 153 -28.07 -32.20 13.12
C VAL A 153 -28.67 -31.05 13.91
N THR A 154 -28.08 -30.76 15.06
CA THR A 154 -28.48 -29.68 15.94
C THR A 154 -27.50 -28.53 15.82
N ALA A 155 -28.01 -27.30 15.66
CA ALA A 155 -27.18 -26.11 15.77
C ALA A 155 -26.53 -25.99 17.18
N ASP A 156 -25.26 -25.56 17.24
CA ASP A 156 -24.49 -25.44 18.49
C ASP A 156 -25.19 -24.58 19.56
N LEU A 157 -25.92 -23.54 19.12
CA LEU A 157 -26.70 -22.68 19.99
C LEU A 157 -27.75 -23.45 20.81
N ASN A 158 -28.35 -24.50 20.24
CA ASN A 158 -29.36 -25.30 20.96
C ASN A 158 -28.76 -25.98 22.19
N ASP A 159 -27.52 -26.47 22.10
CA ASP A 159 -26.83 -27.09 23.23
C ASP A 159 -26.47 -26.05 24.31
N LEU A 160 -26.10 -24.83 23.92
CA LEU A 160 -25.83 -23.72 24.84
C LEU A 160 -27.12 -23.26 25.54
N TYR A 161 -28.22 -23.03 24.80
CA TYR A 161 -29.52 -22.70 25.38
C TYR A 161 -30.03 -23.80 26.33
N LYS A 162 -29.88 -25.07 25.94
CA LYS A 162 -30.26 -26.20 26.80
C LYS A 162 -29.54 -26.15 28.14
N ARG A 163 -28.24 -25.83 28.17
CA ARG A 163 -27.49 -25.68 29.43
C ARG A 163 -28.05 -24.54 30.28
N VAL A 164 -28.30 -23.37 29.69
CA VAL A 164 -28.88 -22.22 30.41
C VAL A 164 -30.23 -22.58 31.02
N ILE A 165 -31.13 -23.17 30.23
CA ILE A 165 -32.48 -23.55 30.68
C ILE A 165 -32.42 -24.57 31.82
N VAL A 166 -31.60 -25.61 31.68
CA VAL A 166 -31.44 -26.64 32.71
C VAL A 166 -30.91 -26.04 34.02
N ARG A 167 -29.91 -25.16 33.95
CA ARG A 167 -29.35 -24.48 35.13
C ARG A 167 -30.36 -23.53 35.78
N ASN A 168 -31.08 -22.75 34.99
CA ASN A 168 -32.10 -21.83 35.49
C ASN A 168 -33.24 -22.58 36.19
N ASN A 169 -33.74 -23.67 35.60
CA ASN A 169 -34.79 -24.50 36.21
C ASN A 169 -34.31 -25.20 37.48
N ARG A 170 -33.06 -25.68 37.50
CA ARG A 170 -32.44 -26.26 38.69
C ARG A 170 -32.34 -25.23 39.81
N LEU A 171 -31.86 -24.02 39.53
CA LEU A 171 -31.78 -22.93 40.50
C LEU A 171 -33.17 -22.56 41.05
N LYS A 172 -34.20 -22.49 40.19
CA LYS A 172 -35.59 -22.27 40.61
C LYS A 172 -36.04 -23.29 41.65
N HIS A 173 -35.77 -24.57 41.39
CA HIS A 173 -36.11 -25.66 42.29
C HIS A 173 -35.32 -25.62 43.61
N LEU A 174 -34.03 -25.29 43.56
CA LEU A 174 -33.19 -25.17 44.77
C LEU A 174 -33.65 -24.03 45.69
N LEU A 175 -34.13 -22.91 45.13
CA LEU A 175 -34.69 -21.81 45.90
C LEU A 175 -36.02 -22.19 46.55
N MET A 176 -36.87 -22.99 45.89
CA MET A 176 -38.13 -23.49 46.47
C MET A 176 -37.91 -24.37 47.70
N ILE A 177 -36.82 -25.15 47.72
CA ILE A 177 -36.51 -26.11 48.79
C ILE A 177 -35.70 -25.48 49.95
N LYS A 178 -35.37 -24.18 49.88
CA LYS A 178 -34.52 -23.49 50.88
C LYS A 178 -33.17 -24.20 51.09
N THR A 179 -32.51 -24.52 49.97
CA THR A 179 -31.17 -25.17 49.96
C THR A 179 -30.11 -24.26 50.61
N PRO A 180 -29.07 -24.80 51.28
CA PRO A 180 -27.97 -24.00 51.83
C PRO A 180 -27.29 -23.06 50.82
N ASP A 181 -26.84 -21.90 51.32
CA ASP A 181 -26.31 -20.80 50.49
C ASP A 181 -25.09 -21.17 49.66
N ILE A 182 -24.22 -22.07 50.13
CA ILE A 182 -23.04 -22.52 49.39
C ILE A 182 -23.44 -23.18 48.05
N ILE A 183 -24.49 -24.00 48.08
CA ILE A 183 -25.00 -24.69 46.88
C ILE A 183 -25.70 -23.68 45.97
N LEU A 184 -26.44 -22.73 46.55
CA LEU A 184 -27.08 -21.66 45.80
C LEU A 184 -26.05 -20.78 45.10
N LYS A 185 -25.00 -20.29 45.79
CA LYS A 185 -23.89 -19.52 45.22
C LYS A 185 -23.26 -20.25 44.04
N ASN A 186 -22.96 -21.54 44.19
CA ASN A 186 -22.39 -22.33 43.11
C ASN A 186 -23.35 -22.46 41.92
N GLU A 187 -24.65 -22.74 42.12
CA GLU A 187 -25.60 -22.85 41.00
C GLU A 187 -25.86 -21.49 40.33
N LYS A 188 -25.86 -20.38 41.09
CA LYS A 188 -25.91 -19.01 40.54
C LYS A 188 -24.68 -18.73 39.66
N ARG A 189 -23.47 -19.05 40.13
CA ARG A 189 -22.24 -18.96 39.33
C ARG A 189 -22.31 -19.83 38.07
N MET A 190 -22.80 -21.07 38.18
CA MET A 190 -22.96 -21.97 37.02
C MET A 190 -23.97 -21.44 35.99
N LEU A 191 -24.99 -20.70 36.43
CA LEU A 191 -25.95 -20.05 35.53
C LEU A 191 -25.29 -18.87 34.80
N GLN A 192 -24.56 -18.00 35.51
CA GLN A 192 -23.76 -16.92 34.93
C GLN A 192 -22.78 -17.49 33.89
N ASP A 193 -22.02 -18.53 34.26
CA ASP A 193 -21.10 -19.25 33.39
C ASP A 193 -21.76 -19.83 32.14
N ALA A 194 -23.01 -20.31 32.25
CA ALA A 194 -23.74 -20.86 31.11
C ALA A 194 -24.17 -19.76 30.13
N ILE A 195 -24.56 -18.59 30.64
CA ILE A 195 -24.93 -17.42 29.84
C ILE A 195 -23.68 -16.80 29.20
N ASP A 196 -22.55 -16.76 29.92
CA ASP A 196 -21.28 -16.31 29.37
C ASP A 196 -20.84 -17.18 28.19
N ALA A 197 -20.99 -18.50 28.29
CA ALA A 197 -20.72 -19.39 27.15
C ALA A 197 -21.68 -19.18 25.98
N LEU A 198 -22.94 -18.82 26.23
CA LEU A 198 -23.90 -18.54 25.17
C LEU A 198 -23.48 -17.31 24.36
N PHE A 199 -23.03 -16.25 25.03
CA PHE A 199 -22.60 -15.02 24.36
C PHE A 199 -21.17 -15.12 23.80
N ASN A 200 -20.22 -15.66 24.56
CA ASN A 200 -18.80 -15.73 24.20
C ASN A 200 -18.09 -16.94 24.82
N ASN A 201 -18.03 -18.05 24.07
CA ASN A 201 -17.44 -19.30 24.53
C ASN A 201 -15.91 -19.33 24.36
N GLU A 202 -15.38 -18.75 23.28
CA GLU A 202 -13.95 -18.78 22.92
C GLU A 202 -13.03 -18.10 23.94
N LYS A 203 -13.44 -16.96 24.52
CA LYS A 203 -12.62 -16.22 25.50
C LYS A 203 -12.46 -16.94 26.84
N ARG A 204 -13.21 -18.01 27.08
CA ARG A 204 -13.14 -18.75 28.34
C ARG A 204 -11.89 -19.62 28.36
N THR A 205 -11.24 -19.69 29.53
CA THR A 205 -10.08 -20.56 29.77
C THR A 205 -10.37 -22.03 29.43
N ARG A 206 -11.63 -22.47 29.64
CA ARG A 206 -12.12 -23.79 29.23
C ARG A 206 -13.43 -23.63 28.45
N PRO A 207 -13.39 -23.60 27.11
CA PRO A 207 -14.59 -23.46 26.30
C PRO A 207 -15.46 -24.70 26.45
N ILE A 208 -16.78 -24.51 26.40
CA ILE A 208 -17.74 -25.61 26.38
C ILE A 208 -17.62 -26.34 25.05
N ARG A 209 -17.40 -27.65 25.11
CA ARG A 209 -17.21 -28.52 23.94
C ARG A 209 -18.41 -29.42 23.70
N GLY A 210 -18.70 -29.65 22.42
CA GLY A 210 -19.75 -30.56 21.96
C GLY A 210 -19.24 -31.98 21.68
N LYS A 211 -20.06 -32.79 21.00
CA LYS A 211 -19.65 -34.10 20.49
C LYS A 211 -18.48 -33.91 19.50
N GLY A 212 -17.38 -34.63 19.70
CA GLY A 212 -16.15 -34.50 18.89
C GLY A 212 -15.10 -33.52 19.45
N ASN A 213 -15.22 -33.10 20.73
CA ASN A 213 -14.23 -32.26 21.42
C ASN A 213 -13.97 -30.87 20.77
N ARG A 214 -14.85 -30.43 19.87
CA ARG A 214 -14.84 -29.07 19.31
C ARG A 214 -15.57 -28.09 20.21
N PRO A 215 -15.09 -26.84 20.37
CA PRO A 215 -15.84 -25.81 21.07
C PRO A 215 -17.16 -25.52 20.35
N LEU A 216 -18.23 -25.31 21.11
CA LEU A 216 -19.53 -24.90 20.57
C LEU A 216 -19.49 -23.42 20.18
N LYS A 217 -20.07 -23.09 19.02
CA LYS A 217 -20.14 -21.71 18.54
C LYS A 217 -21.12 -20.86 19.33
N SER A 218 -20.62 -19.75 19.89
CA SER A 218 -21.41 -18.74 20.62
C SER A 218 -22.01 -17.66 19.72
N ILE A 219 -22.88 -16.79 20.27
CA ILE A 219 -23.50 -15.69 19.52
C ILE A 219 -22.46 -14.71 18.96
N CYS A 220 -21.47 -14.30 19.77
CA CYS A 220 -20.42 -13.40 19.31
C CYS A 220 -19.56 -14.03 18.19
N GLU A 221 -19.31 -15.34 18.25
CA GLU A 221 -18.56 -16.06 17.21
C GLU A 221 -19.33 -16.16 15.90
N ILE A 222 -20.66 -16.25 15.94
CA ILE A 222 -21.51 -16.22 14.73
C ILE A 222 -21.46 -14.85 14.06
N LEU A 223 -21.26 -13.77 14.83
CA LEU A 223 -21.15 -12.41 14.30
C LEU A 223 -19.72 -12.07 13.83
N ARG A 224 -18.70 -12.56 14.55
CA ARG A 224 -17.28 -12.20 14.36
C ARG A 224 -16.56 -13.08 13.35
N GLY A 225 -15.47 -12.55 12.79
CA GLY A 225 -14.47 -13.32 12.05
C GLY A 225 -14.78 -13.51 10.57
N LYS A 226 -13.94 -14.28 9.88
CA LYS A 226 -14.08 -14.51 8.42
C LYS A 226 -15.36 -15.28 8.07
N GLN A 227 -15.75 -16.22 8.94
CA GLN A 227 -16.96 -17.04 8.82
C GLN A 227 -18.19 -16.40 9.50
N GLY A 228 -18.04 -15.21 10.09
CA GLY A 228 -19.12 -14.50 10.76
C GLY A 228 -20.12 -13.89 9.77
N ARG A 229 -21.34 -13.64 10.23
CA ARG A 229 -22.47 -13.15 9.41
C ARG A 229 -22.14 -11.87 8.63
N PHE A 230 -21.49 -10.87 9.27
CA PHE A 230 -21.12 -9.61 8.61
C PHE A 230 -20.26 -9.82 7.37
N ARG A 231 -19.29 -10.74 7.41
CA ARG A 231 -18.33 -10.91 6.32
C ARG A 231 -18.74 -11.99 5.33
N HIS A 232 -19.21 -13.15 5.80
CA HIS A 232 -19.48 -14.28 4.91
C HIS A 232 -20.89 -14.26 4.30
N ASN A 233 -21.89 -13.71 5.00
CA ASN A 233 -23.29 -13.81 4.58
C ASN A 233 -23.91 -12.47 4.18
N LEU A 234 -23.38 -11.35 4.68
CA LEU A 234 -23.92 -10.01 4.40
C LEU A 234 -23.12 -9.34 3.29
N LEU A 235 -21.79 -9.22 3.44
CA LEU A 235 -20.92 -8.66 2.40
C LEU A 235 -20.60 -9.67 1.29
N GLY A 236 -20.26 -10.91 1.65
CA GLY A 236 -20.23 -12.03 0.71
C GLY A 236 -21.58 -12.74 0.68
N LYS A 237 -22.06 -13.14 -0.50
CA LYS A 237 -23.28 -13.96 -0.64
C LYS A 237 -23.07 -15.00 -1.75
N ARG A 238 -23.75 -16.14 -1.60
CA ARG A 238 -23.99 -17.01 -2.75
C ARG A 238 -25.10 -16.38 -3.58
N VAL A 239 -24.94 -16.39 -4.90
CA VAL A 239 -25.82 -15.69 -5.83
C VAL A 239 -26.33 -16.72 -6.82
N ASP A 240 -27.64 -16.76 -7.03
CA ASP A 240 -28.27 -17.57 -8.07
C ASP A 240 -27.95 -16.99 -9.46
N TYR A 241 -28.32 -17.70 -10.53
CA TYR A 241 -28.03 -17.28 -11.92
C TYR A 241 -26.56 -16.98 -12.16
N SER A 242 -25.71 -17.83 -11.57
CA SER A 242 -24.28 -17.80 -11.74
C SER A 242 -23.71 -19.18 -12.04
N GLY A 243 -22.62 -19.21 -12.80
CA GLY A 243 -21.93 -20.43 -13.22
C GLY A 243 -20.42 -20.23 -13.18
N ARG A 244 -19.66 -21.33 -13.24
CA ARG A 244 -18.18 -21.28 -13.32
C ARG A 244 -17.68 -22.37 -14.24
N SER A 245 -16.73 -22.05 -15.10
CA SER A 245 -15.98 -23.03 -15.89
C SER A 245 -14.54 -22.56 -16.12
N VAL A 246 -13.72 -23.46 -16.65
CA VAL A 246 -12.35 -23.19 -17.10
C VAL A 246 -12.38 -22.20 -18.26
N ILE A 247 -11.42 -21.30 -18.30
CA ILE A 247 -11.28 -20.33 -19.39
C ILE A 247 -10.35 -20.82 -20.49
N VAL A 248 -10.66 -20.44 -21.73
CA VAL A 248 -9.83 -20.67 -22.91
C VAL A 248 -9.72 -19.40 -23.74
N VAL A 249 -8.63 -19.24 -24.48
CA VAL A 249 -8.50 -18.15 -25.46
C VAL A 249 -9.39 -18.46 -26.65
N ASN A 250 -10.20 -17.49 -27.08
CA ASN A 250 -10.85 -17.55 -28.38
C ASN A 250 -10.52 -16.28 -29.18
N PRO A 251 -9.59 -16.35 -30.15
CA PRO A 251 -9.16 -15.19 -30.92
C PRO A 251 -10.22 -14.70 -31.90
N ASN A 252 -11.24 -15.50 -32.24
CA ASN A 252 -12.28 -15.11 -33.21
C ASN A 252 -13.37 -14.20 -32.61
N LEU A 253 -13.36 -13.98 -31.29
CA LEU A 253 -14.30 -13.09 -30.62
C LEU A 253 -13.95 -11.62 -30.92
N SER A 254 -14.96 -10.75 -30.94
CA SER A 254 -14.75 -9.30 -30.82
C SER A 254 -14.47 -8.92 -29.36
N LEU A 255 -13.88 -7.74 -29.13
CA LEU A 255 -13.51 -7.29 -27.78
C LEU A 255 -14.69 -7.30 -26.78
N SER A 256 -15.90 -6.97 -27.24
CA SER A 256 -17.15 -6.91 -26.45
C SER A 256 -17.84 -8.26 -26.22
N GLN A 257 -17.30 -9.35 -26.76
CA GLN A 257 -17.93 -10.67 -26.75
C GLN A 257 -17.19 -11.67 -25.86
N CYS A 258 -17.94 -12.64 -25.33
CA CYS A 258 -17.40 -13.83 -24.69
C CYS A 258 -18.11 -15.08 -25.17
N SER A 259 -17.43 -16.22 -25.18
CA SER A 259 -18.02 -17.49 -25.56
C SER A 259 -18.53 -18.23 -24.31
N ILE A 260 -19.81 -18.63 -24.29
CA ILE A 260 -20.43 -19.40 -23.20
C ILE A 260 -20.87 -20.78 -23.71
N PRO A 261 -20.60 -21.86 -22.95
CA PRO A 261 -21.12 -23.19 -23.25
C PRO A 261 -22.65 -23.23 -23.34
N LYS A 262 -23.19 -23.91 -24.35
CA LYS A 262 -24.65 -24.06 -24.54
C LYS A 262 -25.38 -24.57 -23.30
N GLU A 263 -24.89 -25.64 -22.68
CA GLU A 263 -25.47 -26.22 -21.46
C GLU A 263 -25.52 -25.21 -20.31
N MET A 264 -24.46 -24.41 -20.16
CA MET A 264 -24.38 -23.38 -19.13
C MET A 264 -25.38 -22.25 -19.42
N ALA A 265 -25.43 -21.77 -20.67
CA ALA A 265 -26.35 -20.72 -21.07
C ALA A 265 -27.81 -21.15 -20.87
N LEU A 266 -28.15 -22.39 -21.22
CA LEU A 266 -29.50 -22.94 -21.05
C LEU A 266 -29.95 -22.83 -19.58
N GLU A 267 -29.11 -23.26 -18.62
CA GLU A 267 -29.48 -23.20 -17.20
C GLU A 267 -29.43 -21.78 -16.62
N LEU A 268 -28.51 -20.93 -17.06
CA LEU A 268 -28.41 -19.54 -16.61
C LEU A 268 -29.61 -18.68 -17.04
N PHE A 269 -30.09 -18.85 -18.28
CA PHE A 269 -31.17 -18.06 -18.86
C PHE A 269 -32.56 -18.69 -18.73
N LYS A 270 -32.66 -19.85 -18.07
CA LYS A 270 -33.88 -20.64 -17.85
C LYS A 270 -35.17 -19.85 -17.58
N PRO A 271 -35.25 -18.90 -16.61
CA PRO A 271 -36.50 -18.17 -16.38
C PRO A 271 -36.87 -17.23 -17.53
N ILE A 272 -35.87 -16.65 -18.20
CA ILE A 272 -36.06 -15.72 -19.33
C ILE A 272 -36.57 -16.50 -20.55
N ILE A 273 -36.02 -17.70 -20.78
CA ILE A 273 -36.48 -18.62 -21.84
C ILE A 273 -37.95 -18.98 -21.63
N TYR A 274 -38.36 -19.37 -20.42
CA TYR A 274 -39.76 -19.72 -20.15
C TYR A 274 -40.72 -18.57 -20.48
N ARG A 275 -40.36 -17.35 -20.06
CA ARG A 275 -41.14 -16.15 -20.33
C ARG A 275 -41.22 -15.83 -21.82
N LYS A 276 -40.10 -15.89 -22.55
CA LYS A 276 -40.07 -15.62 -24.00
C LYS A 276 -40.86 -16.65 -24.82
N LEU A 277 -40.84 -17.93 -24.42
CA LEU A 277 -41.65 -18.98 -25.07
C LEU A 277 -43.15 -18.70 -24.91
N GLU A 278 -43.56 -18.21 -23.75
CA GLU A 278 -44.95 -17.80 -23.47
C GLU A 278 -45.32 -16.52 -24.23
N GLU A 279 -44.45 -15.51 -24.24
CA GLU A 279 -44.65 -14.25 -25.00
C GLU A 279 -44.78 -14.49 -26.51
N LYS A 280 -44.05 -15.47 -27.07
CA LYS A 280 -44.17 -15.88 -28.49
C LYS A 280 -45.40 -16.75 -28.78
N GLY A 281 -46.14 -17.18 -27.76
CA GLY A 281 -47.30 -18.07 -27.92
C GLY A 281 -46.95 -19.51 -28.30
N VAL A 282 -45.68 -19.93 -28.15
CA VAL A 282 -45.23 -21.33 -28.38
C VAL A 282 -45.80 -22.25 -27.30
N VAL A 283 -46.02 -21.71 -26.10
CA VAL A 283 -46.58 -22.43 -24.95
C VAL A 283 -47.66 -21.60 -24.27
N GLU A 284 -48.71 -22.26 -23.79
CA GLU A 284 -49.82 -21.61 -23.07
C GLU A 284 -49.52 -21.35 -21.58
N GLY A 285 -48.37 -21.83 -21.06
CA GLY A 285 -47.95 -21.56 -19.68
C GLY A 285 -46.68 -22.30 -19.23
N GLU A 286 -46.20 -21.95 -18.03
CA GLU A 286 -44.88 -22.37 -17.51
C GLU A 286 -44.67 -23.90 -17.45
N LYS A 287 -45.73 -24.68 -17.18
CA LYS A 287 -45.61 -26.15 -17.13
C LYS A 287 -45.27 -26.74 -18.50
N SER A 288 -45.90 -26.24 -19.56
CA SER A 288 -45.61 -26.67 -20.94
C SER A 288 -44.22 -26.18 -21.37
N ALA A 289 -43.84 -24.97 -20.98
CA ALA A 289 -42.48 -24.43 -21.17
C ALA A 289 -41.41 -25.34 -20.55
N LYS A 290 -41.63 -25.81 -19.31
CA LYS A 290 -40.73 -26.76 -18.62
C LYS A 290 -40.58 -28.08 -19.37
N VAL A 291 -41.63 -28.56 -20.04
CA VAL A 291 -41.57 -29.81 -20.82
C VAL A 291 -40.75 -29.62 -22.09
N LEU A 292 -40.97 -28.53 -22.84
CA LEU A 292 -40.19 -28.22 -24.04
C LEU A 292 -38.72 -27.97 -23.70
N TYR A 293 -38.44 -27.21 -22.63
CA TYR A 293 -37.09 -26.96 -22.14
C TYR A 293 -36.35 -28.25 -21.78
N LYS A 294 -36.99 -29.16 -21.04
CA LYS A 294 -36.38 -30.47 -20.70
C LYS A 294 -36.10 -31.36 -21.91
N ARG A 295 -36.79 -31.13 -23.03
CA ARG A 295 -36.60 -31.85 -24.29
C ARG A 295 -35.62 -31.13 -25.23
N GLU A 296 -35.16 -29.94 -24.86
CA GLU A 296 -34.23 -29.11 -25.65
C GLU A 296 -34.68 -28.94 -27.11
N THR A 297 -35.97 -28.64 -27.31
CA THR A 297 -36.55 -28.53 -28.66
C THR A 297 -35.95 -27.33 -29.44
N PRO A 298 -35.96 -27.34 -30.79
CA PRO A 298 -35.38 -26.26 -31.60
C PRO A 298 -35.87 -24.86 -31.24
N GLU A 299 -37.14 -24.73 -30.85
CA GLU A 299 -37.76 -23.46 -30.44
C GLU A 299 -37.07 -22.88 -29.19
N VAL A 300 -36.57 -23.73 -28.30
CA VAL A 300 -35.84 -23.31 -27.09
C VAL A 300 -34.49 -22.70 -27.49
N TRP A 301 -33.80 -23.30 -28.46
CA TRP A 301 -32.51 -22.81 -28.95
C TRP A 301 -32.64 -21.49 -29.72
N GLU A 302 -33.69 -21.35 -30.54
CA GLU A 302 -33.99 -20.10 -31.24
C GLU A 302 -34.26 -18.96 -30.25
N VAL A 303 -35.08 -19.22 -29.21
CA VAL A 303 -35.35 -18.25 -28.15
C VAL A 303 -34.08 -17.92 -27.36
N LEU A 304 -33.25 -18.91 -27.05
CA LEU A 304 -31.99 -18.69 -26.32
C LEU A 304 -31.04 -17.80 -27.12
N GLU A 305 -30.89 -18.04 -28.42
CA GLU A 305 -30.02 -17.22 -29.28
C GLU A 305 -30.50 -15.77 -29.37
N GLU A 306 -31.82 -15.54 -29.47
CA GLU A 306 -32.40 -14.20 -29.44
C GLU A 306 -32.11 -13.49 -28.10
N VAL A 307 -32.37 -14.16 -26.97
CA VAL A 307 -32.15 -13.61 -25.63
C VAL A 307 -30.68 -13.22 -25.44
N ILE A 308 -29.76 -14.07 -25.89
CA ILE A 308 -28.31 -13.86 -25.70
C ILE A 308 -27.79 -12.65 -26.47
N ARG A 309 -28.32 -12.34 -27.66
CA ARG A 309 -27.85 -11.21 -28.48
C ARG A 309 -28.05 -9.86 -27.81
N GLU A 310 -29.14 -9.70 -27.06
CA GLU A 310 -29.51 -8.43 -26.41
C GLU A 310 -29.08 -8.36 -24.94
N HIS A 311 -28.62 -9.48 -24.36
CA HIS A 311 -28.42 -9.62 -22.93
C HIS A 311 -26.94 -9.83 -22.57
N PRO A 312 -26.26 -8.80 -22.02
CA PRO A 312 -24.89 -8.94 -21.56
C PRO A 312 -24.81 -9.88 -20.35
N VAL A 313 -23.66 -10.53 -20.17
CA VAL A 313 -23.29 -11.27 -18.97
C VAL A 313 -22.08 -10.63 -18.31
N MET A 314 -21.91 -10.83 -17.00
CA MET A 314 -20.71 -10.39 -16.30
C MET A 314 -19.77 -11.57 -16.08
N LEU A 315 -18.51 -11.41 -16.49
CA LEU A 315 -17.43 -12.32 -16.17
C LEU A 315 -16.61 -11.79 -14.99
N ASN A 316 -16.26 -12.66 -14.06
CA ASN A 316 -15.46 -12.35 -12.89
C ASN A 316 -14.35 -13.39 -12.69
N ARG A 317 -13.11 -12.92 -12.56
CA ARG A 317 -11.97 -13.73 -12.10
C ARG A 317 -11.64 -13.41 -10.64
N ALA A 318 -11.72 -14.42 -9.79
CA ALA A 318 -11.35 -14.29 -8.38
C ALA A 318 -9.85 -14.59 -8.19
N PRO A 319 -9.13 -13.86 -7.31
CA PRO A 319 -9.61 -12.75 -6.48
C PRO A 319 -9.73 -11.43 -7.24
N THR A 320 -10.84 -10.72 -7.03
CA THR A 320 -11.13 -9.41 -7.66
C THR A 320 -10.35 -8.29 -6.95
N LEU A 321 -9.17 -7.92 -7.46
CA LEU A 321 -8.31 -6.89 -6.85
C LEU A 321 -8.61 -5.47 -7.33
N HIS A 322 -9.11 -5.33 -8.56
CA HIS A 322 -9.53 -4.05 -9.14
C HIS A 322 -10.84 -4.17 -9.92
N ARG A 323 -11.45 -3.04 -10.27
CA ARG A 323 -12.75 -3.01 -10.96
C ARG A 323 -12.79 -3.78 -12.29
N VAL A 324 -11.71 -3.74 -13.09
CA VAL A 324 -11.66 -4.40 -14.40
C VAL A 324 -11.47 -5.92 -14.33
N SER A 325 -11.42 -6.50 -13.13
CA SER A 325 -11.52 -7.95 -12.91
C SER A 325 -12.97 -8.44 -12.95
N VAL A 326 -13.94 -7.52 -13.08
CA VAL A 326 -15.33 -7.79 -13.43
C VAL A 326 -15.68 -6.93 -14.63
N GLN A 327 -16.04 -7.57 -15.74
CA GLN A 327 -16.45 -6.87 -16.97
C GLN A 327 -17.67 -7.56 -17.56
N SER A 328 -18.47 -6.81 -18.32
CA SER A 328 -19.59 -7.36 -19.07
C SER A 328 -19.20 -7.64 -20.52
N PHE A 329 -19.88 -8.64 -21.09
CA PHE A 329 -19.70 -9.11 -22.46
C PHE A 329 -21.02 -9.59 -23.04
N PHE A 330 -21.17 -9.52 -24.36
CA PHE A 330 -22.25 -10.19 -25.07
C PHE A 330 -21.88 -11.67 -25.29
N PRO A 331 -22.73 -12.62 -24.87
CA PRO A 331 -22.43 -14.03 -25.06
C PRO A 331 -22.50 -14.46 -26.52
N VAL A 332 -21.63 -15.39 -26.89
CA VAL A 332 -21.67 -16.17 -28.12
C VAL A 332 -21.74 -17.63 -27.71
N LEU A 333 -22.71 -18.38 -28.25
CA LEU A 333 -22.88 -19.79 -27.90
C LEU A 333 -21.71 -20.62 -28.45
N SER A 334 -21.24 -21.55 -27.62
CA SER A 334 -20.17 -22.49 -27.96
C SER A 334 -20.56 -23.92 -27.66
N GLU A 335 -20.12 -24.84 -28.51
CA GLU A 335 -20.28 -26.29 -28.31
C GLU A 335 -19.34 -26.84 -27.23
N TYR A 336 -18.30 -26.08 -26.85
CA TYR A 336 -17.33 -26.50 -25.85
C TYR A 336 -17.84 -26.23 -24.42
N HIS A 337 -17.35 -26.99 -23.44
CA HIS A 337 -17.70 -26.80 -22.02
C HIS A 337 -16.89 -25.69 -21.30
N ALA A 338 -15.99 -25.00 -22.01
CA ALA A 338 -15.14 -23.94 -21.48
C ALA A 338 -15.64 -22.53 -21.87
N ILE A 339 -15.36 -21.54 -21.02
CA ILE A 339 -15.66 -20.13 -21.30
C ILE A 339 -14.54 -19.59 -22.19
N GLY A 340 -14.89 -19.08 -23.37
CA GLY A 340 -13.92 -18.45 -24.27
C GLY A 340 -13.83 -16.95 -24.01
N ILE A 341 -12.62 -16.43 -23.83
CA ILE A 341 -12.38 -15.00 -23.63
C ILE A 341 -11.48 -14.41 -24.71
N HIS A 342 -11.65 -13.11 -24.93
CA HIS A 342 -10.85 -12.35 -25.87
C HIS A 342 -9.39 -12.21 -25.39
N PRO A 343 -8.36 -12.40 -26.24
CA PRO A 343 -6.96 -12.30 -25.82
C PRO A 343 -6.61 -10.95 -25.16
N MET A 344 -7.15 -9.84 -25.66
CA MET A 344 -6.84 -8.49 -25.14
C MET A 344 -7.42 -8.21 -23.75
N VAL A 345 -8.40 -9.00 -23.27
CA VAL A 345 -8.95 -8.83 -21.90
C VAL A 345 -8.22 -9.67 -20.86
N CYS A 346 -7.27 -10.53 -21.27
CA CYS A 346 -6.49 -11.34 -20.34
C CYS A 346 -5.65 -10.50 -19.37
N PRO A 347 -4.94 -9.42 -19.80
CA PRO A 347 -4.20 -8.57 -18.88
C PRO A 347 -5.07 -7.89 -17.80
N PRO A 348 -6.25 -7.28 -18.12
CA PRO A 348 -7.18 -6.79 -17.10
C PRO A 348 -7.64 -7.85 -16.09
N PHE A 349 -7.91 -9.09 -16.52
CA PHE A 349 -8.26 -10.16 -15.59
C PHE A 349 -7.04 -10.78 -14.89
N ASN A 350 -5.84 -10.44 -15.34
CA ASN A 350 -4.59 -11.15 -15.02
C ASN A 350 -4.73 -12.67 -15.23
N ALA A 351 -5.45 -13.07 -16.28
CA ALA A 351 -5.86 -14.43 -16.55
C ALA A 351 -4.75 -15.23 -17.23
N ASP A 352 -4.50 -16.43 -16.70
CA ASP A 352 -3.59 -17.42 -17.29
C ASP A 352 -4.40 -18.63 -17.77
N PHE A 353 -3.85 -19.44 -18.69
CA PHE A 353 -4.57 -20.57 -19.31
C PHE A 353 -4.04 -21.93 -18.85
N ASP A 354 -3.70 -22.05 -17.56
CA ASP A 354 -3.18 -23.27 -16.91
C ASP A 354 -4.25 -24.05 -16.11
N GLY A 355 -5.53 -23.70 -16.29
CA GLY A 355 -6.67 -24.28 -15.58
C GLY A 355 -7.47 -23.27 -14.74
N ASP A 356 -7.17 -21.98 -14.88
CA ASP A 356 -7.95 -20.90 -14.28
C ASP A 356 -9.44 -21.02 -14.63
N THR A 357 -10.26 -20.54 -13.70
CA THR A 357 -11.72 -20.55 -13.84
C THR A 357 -12.28 -19.15 -13.65
N MET A 358 -13.30 -18.82 -14.45
CA MET A 358 -14.07 -17.58 -14.30
C MET A 358 -15.51 -17.90 -13.93
N SER A 359 -16.12 -16.99 -13.17
CA SER A 359 -17.53 -17.07 -12.83
C SER A 359 -18.34 -16.14 -13.75
N VAL A 360 -19.48 -16.62 -14.22
CA VAL A 360 -20.45 -15.90 -15.04
C VAL A 360 -21.62 -15.49 -14.16
N HIS A 361 -22.13 -14.27 -14.31
CA HIS A 361 -23.34 -13.78 -13.65
C HIS A 361 -24.28 -13.13 -14.67
N VAL A 362 -25.58 -13.43 -14.58
CA VAL A 362 -26.59 -12.86 -15.48
C VAL A 362 -27.32 -11.69 -14.78
N PRO A 363 -27.22 -10.44 -15.29
CA PRO A 363 -28.00 -9.32 -14.76
C PRO A 363 -29.48 -9.46 -15.11
N LEU A 364 -30.40 -9.48 -14.14
CA LEU A 364 -31.80 -9.80 -14.42
C LEU A 364 -32.73 -8.59 -14.60
N THR A 365 -32.45 -7.48 -13.91
CA THR A 365 -33.32 -6.29 -13.97
C THR A 365 -32.93 -5.42 -15.17
N PRO A 366 -33.89 -4.69 -15.78
CA PRO A 366 -33.59 -3.79 -16.90
C PRO A 366 -32.50 -2.77 -16.56
N GLU A 367 -32.50 -2.23 -15.34
CA GLU A 367 -31.49 -1.29 -14.86
C GLU A 367 -30.10 -1.94 -14.79
N ALA A 368 -30.01 -3.18 -14.29
CA ALA A 368 -28.74 -3.90 -14.21
C ALA A 368 -28.21 -4.30 -15.60
N ILE A 369 -29.10 -4.63 -16.53
CA ILE A 369 -28.75 -4.92 -17.93
C ILE A 369 -28.15 -3.66 -18.59
N LEU A 370 -28.82 -2.51 -18.43
CA LEU A 370 -28.33 -1.23 -18.94
C LEU A 370 -27.01 -0.80 -18.29
N GLU A 371 -26.89 -0.94 -16.95
CA GLU A 371 -25.66 -0.63 -16.22
C GLU A 371 -24.49 -1.50 -16.70
N ALA A 372 -24.74 -2.81 -16.87
CA ALA A 372 -23.75 -3.73 -17.41
C ALA A 372 -23.32 -3.34 -18.83
N ALA A 373 -24.27 -3.01 -19.72
CA ALA A 373 -23.97 -2.65 -21.10
C ALA A 373 -23.25 -1.29 -21.25
N LEU A 374 -23.62 -0.29 -20.44
CA LEU A 374 -23.08 1.06 -20.56
C LEU A 374 -21.78 1.26 -19.78
N LEU A 375 -21.68 0.72 -18.56
CA LEU A 375 -20.55 1.01 -17.66
C LEU A 375 -19.51 -0.12 -17.61
N MET A 376 -19.96 -1.38 -17.69
CA MET A 376 -19.09 -2.54 -17.42
C MET A 376 -18.53 -3.21 -18.68
N LEU A 377 -19.00 -2.83 -19.87
CA LEU A 377 -18.60 -3.45 -21.13
C LEU A 377 -17.09 -3.32 -21.32
N SER A 378 -16.44 -4.39 -21.76
CA SER A 378 -14.98 -4.43 -21.95
C SER A 378 -14.47 -3.32 -22.88
N SER A 379 -15.23 -2.98 -23.93
CA SER A 379 -14.91 -1.89 -24.88
C SER A 379 -14.89 -0.51 -24.24
N ASN A 380 -15.61 -0.31 -23.13
CA ASN A 380 -15.63 0.97 -22.41
C ASN A 380 -14.53 1.06 -21.33
N ASN A 381 -13.91 -0.07 -20.98
CA ASN A 381 -12.94 -0.18 -19.89
C ASN A 381 -11.53 -0.50 -20.43
N ILE A 382 -11.05 0.30 -21.38
CA ILE A 382 -9.74 0.13 -22.04
C ILE A 382 -8.58 0.68 -21.18
N LEU A 383 -8.78 1.81 -20.51
CA LEU A 383 -7.74 2.48 -19.74
C LEU A 383 -7.58 1.90 -18.33
N SER A 384 -6.35 1.96 -17.81
CA SER A 384 -6.06 1.64 -16.42
C SER A 384 -6.59 2.73 -15.48
N PRO A 385 -7.39 2.39 -14.46
CA PRO A 385 -7.81 3.36 -13.44
C PRO A 385 -6.64 3.96 -12.64
N ALA A 386 -5.49 3.27 -12.58
CA ALA A 386 -4.34 3.69 -11.78
C ALA A 386 -3.48 4.77 -12.46
N SER A 387 -3.30 4.67 -13.78
CA SER A 387 -2.36 5.48 -14.55
C SER A 387 -2.97 6.23 -15.73
N GLY A 388 -4.17 5.85 -16.18
CA GLY A 388 -4.82 6.41 -17.37
C GLY A 388 -4.23 5.90 -18.70
N LYS A 389 -3.24 5.01 -18.67
CA LYS A 389 -2.69 4.38 -19.89
C LYS A 389 -3.54 3.17 -20.30
N PRO A 390 -3.58 2.79 -21.59
CA PRO A 390 -4.29 1.60 -22.03
C PRO A 390 -3.83 0.33 -21.30
N LEU A 391 -4.77 -0.33 -20.62
CA LEU A 391 -4.57 -1.63 -19.98
C LEU A 391 -4.89 -2.77 -20.95
N ILE A 392 -5.95 -2.59 -21.75
CA ILE A 392 -6.28 -3.45 -22.88
C ILE A 392 -5.35 -3.05 -24.03
N ALA A 393 -4.27 -3.80 -24.18
CA ALA A 393 -3.26 -3.58 -25.22
C ALA A 393 -2.75 -4.93 -25.75
N PRO A 394 -2.25 -4.95 -27.00
CA PRO A 394 -1.59 -6.13 -27.56
C PRO A 394 -0.51 -6.69 -26.63
N SER A 395 -0.52 -8.00 -26.45
CA SER A 395 0.41 -8.71 -25.58
C SER A 395 1.02 -9.93 -26.25
N GLN A 396 2.23 -10.31 -25.82
CA GLN A 396 2.90 -11.56 -26.19
C GLN A 396 2.96 -11.74 -27.72
N ASP A 397 2.37 -12.81 -28.25
CA ASP A 397 2.44 -13.25 -29.64
C ASP A 397 2.01 -12.17 -30.63
N ILE A 398 0.98 -11.38 -30.28
CA ILE A 398 0.48 -10.29 -31.12
C ILE A 398 1.57 -9.22 -31.28
N VAL A 399 2.26 -8.88 -30.20
CA VAL A 399 3.37 -7.90 -30.22
C VAL A 399 4.53 -8.45 -31.03
N ALA A 400 4.90 -9.72 -30.84
CA ALA A 400 5.98 -10.35 -31.60
C ALA A 400 5.66 -10.39 -33.11
N GLY A 401 4.41 -10.67 -33.48
CA GLY A 401 3.94 -10.66 -34.86
C GLY A 401 4.01 -9.28 -35.50
N ILE A 402 3.53 -8.23 -34.83
CA ILE A 402 3.59 -6.84 -35.35
C ILE A 402 5.03 -6.30 -35.38
N TYR A 403 5.84 -6.63 -34.37
CA TYR A 403 7.26 -6.27 -34.37
C TYR A 403 7.97 -6.94 -35.54
N TYR A 404 7.74 -8.24 -35.76
CA TYR A 404 8.27 -8.96 -36.92
C TYR A 404 7.82 -8.28 -38.22
N LEU A 405 6.52 -7.98 -38.38
CA LEU A 405 5.97 -7.30 -39.55
C LEU A 405 6.69 -5.98 -39.89
N THR A 406 6.99 -5.18 -38.87
CA THR A 406 7.51 -3.81 -39.02
C THR A 406 9.04 -3.73 -39.03
N LYS A 407 9.72 -4.82 -38.66
CA LYS A 407 11.19 -4.91 -38.66
C LYS A 407 11.73 -4.94 -40.09
N THR A 408 12.75 -4.11 -40.33
CA THR A 408 13.44 -4.02 -41.61
C THR A 408 14.52 -5.09 -41.70
N LYS A 409 14.56 -5.81 -42.83
CA LYS A 409 15.69 -6.69 -43.16
C LYS A 409 16.61 -5.98 -44.16
N PRO A 410 17.94 -6.01 -43.98
CA PRO A 410 18.88 -5.41 -44.92
C PRO A 410 18.97 -6.25 -46.21
N VAL A 411 17.95 -6.16 -47.07
CA VAL A 411 17.92 -6.80 -48.39
C VAL A 411 18.43 -5.82 -49.43
N LYS A 412 19.47 -6.19 -50.18
CA LYS A 412 19.96 -5.39 -51.32
C LYS A 412 19.04 -5.55 -52.52
N VAL A 413 18.17 -4.56 -52.75
CA VAL A 413 17.32 -4.49 -53.96
C VAL A 413 17.99 -3.55 -54.98
N LYS A 414 18.06 -3.93 -56.26
CA LYS A 414 18.70 -3.12 -57.32
C LYS A 414 17.97 -1.80 -57.62
N VAL A 415 16.64 -1.79 -57.52
CA VAL A 415 15.77 -0.61 -57.62
C VAL A 415 14.61 -0.82 -56.64
N LYS A 416 14.34 0.14 -55.75
CA LYS A 416 13.19 0.06 -54.85
C LYS A 416 11.90 0.18 -55.68
N PRO A 417 10.98 -0.78 -55.61
CA PRO A 417 9.69 -0.65 -56.29
C PRO A 417 8.88 0.49 -55.63
N TYR A 418 8.18 1.24 -56.47
CA TYR A 418 7.36 2.39 -56.09
C TYR A 418 5.88 2.00 -56.17
N TYR A 419 5.12 2.34 -55.14
CA TYR A 419 3.68 2.10 -55.06
C TYR A 419 2.98 3.34 -54.48
N ASP A 420 1.73 3.58 -54.87
CA ASP A 420 0.93 4.70 -54.38
C ASP A 420 -0.47 4.34 -53.88
N ASP A 421 -0.88 3.07 -53.99
CA ASP A 421 -2.13 2.56 -53.44
C ASP A 421 -1.94 1.30 -52.57
N PHE A 422 -2.79 1.14 -51.56
CA PHE A 422 -2.77 -0.05 -50.68
C PHE A 422 -3.17 -1.33 -51.42
N SER A 423 -4.09 -1.25 -52.40
CA SER A 423 -4.57 -2.43 -53.15
C SER A 423 -3.48 -3.04 -54.03
N GLU A 424 -2.58 -2.21 -54.56
CA GLU A 424 -1.41 -2.69 -55.31
C GLU A 424 -0.50 -3.53 -54.42
N ILE A 425 -0.25 -3.07 -53.18
CA ILE A 425 0.57 -3.81 -52.20
C ILE A 425 -0.04 -5.19 -51.90
N HIS A 426 -1.35 -5.27 -51.67
CA HIS A 426 -2.05 -6.55 -51.48
C HIS A 426 -1.90 -7.48 -52.68
N THR A 427 -2.05 -6.94 -53.89
CA THR A 427 -1.96 -7.71 -55.13
C THR A 427 -0.55 -8.31 -55.28
N VAL A 428 0.48 -7.49 -55.11
CA VAL A 428 1.87 -7.92 -55.27
C VAL A 428 2.30 -8.86 -54.14
N TRP A 429 1.79 -8.66 -52.92
CA TRP A 429 2.03 -9.57 -51.80
C TRP A 429 1.37 -10.94 -52.02
N ASN A 430 0.11 -10.97 -52.46
CA ASN A 430 -0.63 -12.20 -52.75
C ASN A 430 -0.05 -12.99 -53.93
N LEU A 431 0.50 -12.30 -54.93
CA LEU A 431 1.22 -12.93 -56.04
C LEU A 431 2.60 -13.48 -55.63
N GLY A 432 3.08 -13.17 -54.42
CA GLY A 432 4.39 -13.63 -53.91
C GLY A 432 5.59 -12.88 -54.49
N ASN A 433 5.37 -11.77 -55.20
CA ASN A 433 6.41 -10.99 -55.86
C ASN A 433 7.22 -10.13 -54.88
N VAL A 434 6.65 -9.78 -53.72
CA VAL A 434 7.32 -9.04 -52.64
C VAL A 434 7.13 -9.74 -51.30
N ASN A 435 8.14 -9.65 -50.44
CA ASN A 435 8.08 -10.13 -49.07
C ASN A 435 7.73 -8.95 -48.13
N ILE A 436 7.21 -9.23 -46.93
CA ILE A 436 6.83 -8.23 -45.93
C ILE A 436 8.01 -7.31 -45.53
N HIS A 437 9.25 -7.80 -45.59
CA HIS A 437 10.44 -7.02 -45.26
C HIS A 437 11.09 -6.33 -46.48
N THR A 438 10.53 -6.48 -47.68
CA THR A 438 11.08 -5.85 -48.89
C THR A 438 11.00 -4.32 -48.74
N PRO A 439 12.12 -3.58 -48.92
CA PRO A 439 12.10 -2.13 -48.89
C PRO A 439 11.42 -1.56 -50.14
N ILE A 440 10.52 -0.61 -49.95
CA ILE A 440 9.69 0.02 -50.99
C ILE A 440 9.65 1.54 -50.81
N GLU A 441 9.34 2.26 -51.89
CA GLU A 441 8.99 3.68 -51.81
C GLU A 441 7.46 3.79 -51.92
N PHE A 442 6.81 4.32 -50.88
CA PHE A 442 5.34 4.44 -50.84
C PHE A 442 4.93 5.91 -50.79
N ARG A 443 3.97 6.30 -51.63
CA ARG A 443 3.41 7.67 -51.63
C ARG A 443 2.13 7.71 -50.80
N TYR A 444 2.10 8.56 -49.78
CA TYR A 444 0.91 8.84 -48.97
C TYR A 444 0.73 10.36 -48.81
N GLN A 445 -0.47 10.89 -49.08
CA GLN A 445 -0.80 12.33 -48.99
C GLN A 445 0.25 13.27 -49.63
N ASN A 446 0.70 12.94 -50.86
CA ASN A 446 1.74 13.66 -51.62
C ASN A 446 3.16 13.66 -51.02
N ALA A 447 3.40 12.96 -49.91
CA ALA A 447 4.73 12.70 -49.38
C ALA A 447 5.22 11.30 -49.79
N LYS A 448 6.51 11.20 -50.13
CA LYS A 448 7.18 9.93 -50.45
C LYS A 448 7.90 9.43 -49.20
N PHE A 449 7.68 8.16 -48.86
CA PHE A 449 8.27 7.55 -47.68
C PHE A 449 9.05 6.29 -48.06
N ASP A 450 10.28 6.20 -47.55
CA ASP A 450 11.08 4.98 -47.59
C ASP A 450 10.58 4.02 -46.49
N THR A 451 9.93 2.93 -46.87
CA THR A 451 9.27 2.02 -45.92
C THR A 451 9.36 0.54 -46.35
N THR A 452 8.62 -0.34 -45.69
CA THR A 452 8.50 -1.77 -46.05
C THR A 452 7.05 -2.15 -46.31
N VAL A 453 6.82 -3.22 -47.07
CA VAL A 453 5.49 -3.78 -47.32
C VAL A 453 4.74 -4.02 -46.00
N GLY A 454 5.40 -4.60 -45.00
CA GLY A 454 4.79 -4.88 -43.69
C GLY A 454 4.37 -3.62 -42.94
N ARG A 455 5.15 -2.53 -42.99
CA ARG A 455 4.76 -1.25 -42.38
C ARG A 455 3.55 -0.64 -43.10
N VAL A 456 3.45 -0.77 -44.42
CA VAL A 456 2.26 -0.30 -45.17
C VAL A 456 1.01 -1.09 -44.78
N LEU A 457 1.10 -2.42 -44.64
CA LEU A 457 -0.01 -3.26 -44.18
C LEU A 457 -0.50 -2.88 -42.76
N LEU A 458 0.42 -2.53 -41.85
CA LEU A 458 0.01 -2.00 -40.53
C LEU A 458 -0.72 -0.66 -40.66
N ASN A 459 -0.21 0.23 -41.52
CA ASN A 459 -0.75 1.58 -41.68
C ASN A 459 -2.13 1.63 -42.34
N GLU A 460 -2.50 0.63 -43.13
CA GLU A 460 -3.86 0.48 -43.67
C GLU A 460 -4.90 0.32 -42.55
N ILE A 461 -4.55 -0.40 -41.49
CA ILE A 461 -5.43 -0.64 -40.33
C ILE A 461 -5.56 0.61 -39.45
N LEU A 462 -4.55 1.48 -39.45
CA LEU A 462 -4.55 2.69 -38.62
C LEU A 462 -5.55 3.74 -39.13
N PRO A 463 -6.24 4.44 -38.22
CA PRO A 463 -7.15 5.53 -38.57
C PRO A 463 -6.40 6.77 -39.07
N ASP A 464 -7.08 7.61 -39.87
CA ASP A 464 -6.46 8.64 -40.71
C ASP A 464 -5.51 9.62 -39.98
N LYS A 465 -5.83 10.04 -38.74
CA LYS A 465 -5.01 11.00 -37.97
C LYS A 465 -3.71 10.41 -37.43
N ILE A 466 -3.61 9.09 -37.32
CA ILE A 466 -2.44 8.36 -36.78
C ILE A 466 -1.69 7.63 -37.90
N ARG A 467 -2.30 7.57 -39.10
CA ARG A 467 -1.78 6.81 -40.22
C ARG A 467 -0.39 7.31 -40.63
N PHE A 468 0.42 6.35 -41.05
CA PHE A 468 1.79 6.48 -41.55
C PHE A 468 2.90 6.50 -40.47
N VAL A 469 2.84 5.54 -39.54
CA VAL A 469 3.92 5.24 -38.61
C VAL A 469 5.01 4.44 -39.33
N ASN A 470 6.19 5.04 -39.51
CA ASN A 470 7.31 4.45 -40.25
C ASN A 470 8.47 4.01 -39.34
N ASP A 471 8.14 3.27 -38.29
CA ASP A 471 9.08 2.81 -37.27
C ASP A 471 8.96 1.30 -37.06
N THR A 472 9.99 0.70 -36.45
CA THR A 472 9.84 -0.64 -35.86
C THR A 472 9.00 -0.51 -34.59
N ILE A 473 7.95 -1.32 -34.50
CA ILE A 473 6.90 -1.18 -33.51
C ILE A 473 7.10 -2.21 -32.40
N ASP A 474 7.57 -1.74 -31.25
CA ASP A 474 7.66 -2.51 -30.01
C ASP A 474 6.35 -2.41 -29.19
N LYS A 475 6.29 -3.12 -28.06
CA LYS A 475 5.16 -3.05 -27.12
C LYS A 475 4.83 -1.63 -26.65
N GLY A 476 5.85 -0.82 -26.35
CA GLY A 476 5.66 0.54 -25.85
C GLY A 476 5.01 1.44 -26.88
N LYS A 477 5.51 1.39 -28.12
CA LYS A 477 4.94 2.11 -29.26
C LYS A 477 3.52 1.63 -29.60
N LEU A 478 3.22 0.33 -29.49
CA LEU A 478 1.84 -0.16 -29.65
C LEU A 478 0.89 0.43 -28.61
N VAL A 479 1.29 0.45 -27.34
CA VAL A 479 0.49 1.05 -26.27
C VAL A 479 0.26 2.54 -26.57
N ASN A 480 1.28 3.26 -27.04
CA ASN A 480 1.13 4.67 -27.43
C ASN A 480 0.17 4.86 -28.62
N ILE A 481 0.21 3.98 -29.63
CA ILE A 481 -0.74 4.03 -30.76
C ILE A 481 -2.18 3.82 -30.27
N VAL A 482 -2.40 2.86 -29.37
CA VAL A 482 -3.72 2.62 -28.77
C VAL A 482 -4.18 3.83 -27.94
N ASP A 483 -3.26 4.43 -27.18
CA ASP A 483 -3.54 5.63 -26.37
C ASP A 483 -3.94 6.82 -27.24
N LEU A 484 -3.19 7.11 -28.30
CA LEU A 484 -3.52 8.16 -29.27
C LEU A 484 -4.86 7.89 -29.97
N CYS A 485 -5.16 6.64 -30.32
CA CYS A 485 -6.44 6.28 -30.92
C CYS A 485 -7.60 6.55 -29.97
N TYR A 486 -7.47 6.14 -28.71
CA TYR A 486 -8.47 6.38 -27.68
C TYR A 486 -8.72 7.88 -27.46
N ARG A 487 -7.65 8.67 -27.41
CA ARG A 487 -7.74 10.13 -27.22
C ARG A 487 -8.40 10.85 -28.39
N TYR A 488 -8.09 10.49 -29.63
CA TYR A 488 -8.63 11.18 -30.81
C TYR A 488 -10.01 10.69 -31.25
N TYR A 489 -10.30 9.39 -31.10
CA TYR A 489 -11.47 8.74 -31.69
C TYR A 489 -12.39 8.03 -30.67
N GLY A 490 -11.98 7.94 -29.39
CA GLY A 490 -12.77 7.33 -28.32
C GLY A 490 -12.73 5.80 -28.28
N SER A 491 -13.60 5.20 -27.47
CA SER A 491 -13.59 3.75 -27.18
C SER A 491 -14.02 2.86 -28.34
N SER A 492 -15.03 3.24 -29.12
CA SER A 492 -15.59 2.41 -30.21
C SER A 492 -14.56 2.13 -31.30
N THR A 493 -13.99 3.19 -31.89
CA THR A 493 -12.96 3.09 -32.94
C THR A 493 -11.70 2.39 -32.43
N THR A 494 -11.34 2.61 -31.16
CA THR A 494 -10.19 1.94 -30.53
C THR A 494 -10.42 0.43 -30.39
N SER A 495 -11.64 0.01 -30.06
CA SER A 495 -12.01 -1.40 -29.96
C SER A 495 -11.88 -2.11 -31.32
N GLU A 496 -12.37 -1.49 -32.39
CA GLU A 496 -12.21 -2.00 -33.76
C GLU A 496 -10.74 -2.08 -34.17
N LEU A 497 -9.94 -1.06 -33.81
CA LEU A 497 -8.50 -1.07 -34.07
C LEU A 497 -7.81 -2.23 -33.34
N LEU A 498 -8.15 -2.47 -32.08
CA LEU A 498 -7.59 -3.57 -31.28
C LEU A 498 -7.92 -4.94 -31.89
N ASP A 499 -9.15 -5.14 -32.37
CA ASP A 499 -9.56 -6.38 -33.04
C ASP A 499 -8.78 -6.59 -34.35
N LYS A 500 -8.60 -5.54 -35.17
CA LYS A 500 -7.79 -5.62 -36.40
C LYS A 500 -6.30 -5.87 -36.13
N ILE A 501 -5.73 -5.23 -35.11
CA ILE A 501 -4.33 -5.46 -34.71
C ILE A 501 -4.13 -6.89 -34.21
N LYS A 502 -5.09 -7.42 -33.44
CA LYS A 502 -5.09 -8.81 -32.97
C LYS A 502 -5.03 -9.78 -34.16
N ASP A 503 -5.94 -9.62 -35.12
CA ASP A 503 -6.05 -10.51 -36.27
C ASP A 503 -4.77 -10.48 -37.11
N LEU A 504 -4.27 -9.28 -37.44
CA LEU A 504 -3.01 -9.11 -38.17
C LEU A 504 -1.83 -9.72 -37.41
N GLY A 505 -1.73 -9.45 -36.11
CA GLY A 505 -0.63 -9.93 -35.28
C GLY A 505 -0.58 -11.47 -35.22
N PHE A 506 -1.70 -12.15 -35.01
CA PHE A 506 -1.73 -13.62 -35.00
C PHE A 506 -1.44 -14.23 -36.38
N ILE A 507 -1.99 -13.66 -37.46
CA ILE A 507 -1.72 -14.14 -38.83
C ILE A 507 -0.23 -14.02 -39.14
N VAL A 508 0.38 -12.87 -38.84
CA VAL A 508 1.81 -12.66 -39.11
C VAL A 508 2.68 -13.55 -38.23
N PHE A 509 2.36 -13.68 -36.94
CA PHE A 509 3.11 -14.55 -36.03
C PHE A 509 3.07 -16.02 -36.45
N THR A 510 1.91 -16.49 -36.93
CA THR A 510 1.79 -17.85 -37.47
C THR A 510 2.62 -18.03 -38.75
N LYS A 511 2.59 -17.04 -39.65
CA LYS A 511 3.34 -17.05 -40.91
C LYS A 511 4.85 -16.87 -40.71
N SER A 512 5.29 -16.17 -39.66
CA SER A 512 6.71 -15.93 -39.42
C SER A 512 7.46 -17.20 -39.04
N GLY A 513 6.77 -18.23 -38.55
CA GLY A 513 7.38 -19.51 -38.16
C GLY A 513 8.41 -19.37 -37.05
N LEU A 514 8.28 -18.34 -36.18
CA LEU A 514 9.19 -18.14 -35.06
C LEU A 514 9.15 -19.35 -34.13
N SER A 515 10.32 -19.94 -33.91
CA SER A 515 10.53 -21.08 -33.02
C SER A 515 11.79 -20.83 -32.19
N ILE A 516 11.91 -21.47 -31.03
CA ILE A 516 13.12 -21.40 -30.20
C ILE A 516 13.79 -22.77 -30.22
N GLY A 517 14.96 -22.85 -30.85
CA GLY A 517 15.84 -24.01 -30.83
C GLY A 517 17.00 -23.83 -29.86
N ILE A 518 17.76 -24.91 -29.64
CA ILE A 518 19.00 -24.85 -28.86
C ILE A 518 20.05 -23.97 -29.54
N ASP A 519 20.08 -23.95 -30.87
CA ASP A 519 21.06 -23.20 -31.65
C ASP A 519 20.84 -21.67 -31.57
N ASP A 520 19.61 -21.22 -31.32
CA ASP A 520 19.28 -19.80 -31.17
C ASP A 520 19.85 -19.19 -29.87
N VAL A 521 20.21 -20.03 -28.89
CA VAL A 521 20.77 -19.59 -27.60
C VAL A 521 22.25 -19.28 -27.71
N VAL A 522 22.65 -18.14 -28.27
CA VAL A 522 24.08 -17.84 -28.47
C VAL A 522 24.81 -17.58 -27.14
N THR A 523 25.98 -18.18 -26.94
CA THR A 523 26.89 -17.85 -25.82
C THR A 523 27.98 -16.89 -26.30
N PRO A 524 28.17 -15.71 -25.68
CA PRO A 524 29.18 -14.75 -26.12
C PRO A 524 30.59 -15.27 -25.77
N PRO A 525 31.54 -15.34 -26.73
CA PRO A 525 32.91 -15.75 -26.44
C PRO A 525 33.64 -14.82 -25.46
N GLU A 526 33.24 -13.53 -25.42
CA GLU A 526 33.72 -12.51 -24.49
C GLU A 526 33.46 -12.89 -23.03
N LYS A 527 32.43 -13.71 -22.75
CA LYS A 527 32.11 -14.24 -21.42
C LYS A 527 33.34 -14.82 -20.72
N TYR A 528 34.10 -15.66 -21.41
CA TYR A 528 35.26 -16.33 -20.81
C TYR A 528 36.39 -15.34 -20.48
N GLN A 529 36.50 -14.23 -21.21
CA GLN A 529 37.45 -13.16 -20.94
C GLN A 529 37.02 -12.35 -19.72
N ILE A 530 35.73 -11.97 -19.64
CA ILE A 530 35.15 -11.26 -18.51
C ILE A 530 35.32 -12.08 -17.22
N LEU A 531 34.98 -13.38 -17.25
CA LEU A 531 35.13 -14.26 -16.09
C LEU A 531 36.58 -14.36 -15.62
N LYS A 532 37.55 -14.47 -16.55
CA LYS A 532 38.98 -14.50 -16.21
C LYS A 532 39.45 -13.19 -15.58
N LYS A 533 38.99 -12.05 -16.10
CA LYS A 533 39.28 -10.71 -15.56
C LYS A 533 38.71 -10.59 -14.13
N SER A 534 37.45 -10.94 -13.92
CA SER A 534 36.80 -10.89 -12.60
C SER A 534 37.43 -11.84 -11.59
N ASP A 535 37.80 -13.06 -12.00
CA ASP A 535 38.53 -14.00 -11.14
C ASP A 535 39.93 -13.47 -10.76
N ALA A 536 40.61 -12.74 -11.65
CA ALA A 536 41.89 -12.10 -11.35
C ALA A 536 41.73 -10.93 -10.36
N GLU A 537 40.70 -10.10 -10.52
CA GLU A 537 40.37 -9.04 -9.56
C GLU A 537 40.01 -9.61 -8.18
N LEU A 538 39.21 -10.68 -8.13
CA LEU A 538 38.86 -11.36 -6.89
C LEU A 538 40.10 -11.95 -6.20
N LYS A 539 41.07 -12.47 -6.96
CA LYS A 539 42.37 -12.90 -6.41
C LYS A 539 43.16 -11.74 -5.79
N LYS A 540 43.12 -10.54 -6.38
CA LYS A 540 43.73 -9.34 -5.79
C LYS A 540 43.04 -8.95 -4.48
N VAL A 541 41.70 -8.95 -4.46
CA VAL A 541 40.91 -8.69 -3.23
C VAL A 541 41.26 -9.71 -2.15
N ASN A 542 41.28 -11.01 -2.48
CA ASN A 542 41.67 -12.06 -1.54
C ASN A 542 43.14 -11.93 -1.08
N ALA A 543 44.05 -11.52 -1.96
CA ALA A 543 45.44 -11.26 -1.59
C ALA A 543 45.56 -10.05 -0.65
N ASN A 544 44.77 -8.99 -0.88
CA ASN A 544 44.71 -7.83 0.00
C ASN A 544 44.11 -8.17 1.37
N TYR A 545 43.09 -9.02 1.39
CA TYR A 545 42.52 -9.57 2.63
C TYR A 545 43.55 -10.42 3.38
N ASN A 546 44.22 -11.35 2.70
CA ASN A 546 45.28 -12.17 3.31
C ASN A 546 46.49 -11.34 3.79
N LYS A 547 46.71 -10.14 3.24
CA LYS A 547 47.72 -9.17 3.67
C LYS A 547 47.23 -8.22 4.78
N GLY A 548 45.97 -8.34 5.22
CA GLY A 548 45.38 -7.46 6.25
C GLY A 548 45.14 -6.01 5.81
N LEU A 549 44.97 -5.77 4.50
CA LEU A 549 44.71 -4.43 3.96
C LEU A 549 43.22 -4.07 3.92
N ILE A 550 42.33 -5.07 3.95
CA ILE A 550 40.88 -4.91 3.87
C ILE A 550 40.22 -5.86 4.89
N THR A 551 39.05 -5.48 5.39
CA THR A 551 38.26 -6.28 6.36
C THR A 551 37.47 -7.39 5.66
N ASP A 552 36.95 -8.38 6.40
CA ASP A 552 36.12 -9.45 5.80
C ASP A 552 34.80 -8.91 5.21
N SER A 553 34.20 -7.91 5.87
CA SER A 553 33.01 -7.21 5.36
C SER A 553 33.28 -6.48 4.05
N GLU A 554 34.46 -5.85 3.92
CA GLU A 554 34.89 -5.19 2.68
C GLU A 554 35.18 -6.20 1.58
N LYS A 555 35.88 -7.29 1.89
CA LYS A 555 36.11 -8.39 0.97
C LYS A 555 34.78 -8.91 0.42
N TYR A 556 33.80 -9.17 1.28
CA TYR A 556 32.47 -9.61 0.89
C TYR A 556 31.79 -8.60 -0.07
N ASN A 557 31.75 -7.32 0.31
CA ASN A 557 31.12 -6.27 -0.50
C ASN A 557 31.81 -6.09 -1.87
N LEU A 558 33.15 -6.08 -1.89
CA LEU A 558 33.94 -6.00 -3.12
C LEU A 558 33.73 -7.22 -4.00
N ALA A 559 33.71 -8.43 -3.43
CA ALA A 559 33.45 -9.67 -4.18
C ALA A 559 32.06 -9.65 -4.82
N VAL A 560 31.03 -9.26 -4.07
CA VAL A 560 29.65 -9.11 -4.58
C VAL A 560 29.60 -8.06 -5.70
N ASN A 561 30.27 -6.92 -5.54
CA ASN A 561 30.29 -5.87 -6.56
C ASN A 561 30.98 -6.34 -7.86
N ILE A 562 32.15 -6.99 -7.75
CA ILE A 562 32.90 -7.55 -8.90
C ILE A 562 32.00 -8.49 -9.71
N TRP A 563 31.29 -9.41 -9.05
CA TRP A 563 30.42 -10.36 -9.73
C TRP A 563 29.14 -9.74 -10.27
N THR A 564 28.62 -8.71 -9.62
CA THR A 564 27.47 -7.94 -10.12
C THR A 564 27.83 -7.22 -11.41
N LEU A 565 28.97 -6.52 -11.45
CA LEU A 565 29.49 -5.87 -12.66
C LEU A 565 29.80 -6.90 -13.77
N ALA A 566 30.43 -8.03 -13.43
CA ALA A 566 30.71 -9.09 -14.39
C ALA A 566 29.43 -9.66 -15.03
N THR A 567 28.37 -9.82 -14.24
CA THR A 567 27.07 -10.30 -14.75
C THR A 567 26.46 -9.30 -15.73
N ALA A 568 26.55 -8.01 -15.43
CA ALA A 568 26.09 -6.94 -16.32
C ALA A 568 26.91 -6.87 -17.63
N GLU A 569 28.25 -6.94 -17.54
CA GLU A 569 29.13 -6.97 -18.73
C GLU A 569 28.81 -8.17 -19.64
N VAL A 570 28.54 -9.36 -19.06
CA VAL A 570 28.16 -10.55 -19.82
C VAL A 570 26.76 -10.39 -20.46
N GLU A 571 25.82 -9.79 -19.75
CA GLU A 571 24.47 -9.50 -20.27
C GLU A 571 24.51 -8.53 -21.46
N ASP A 572 25.31 -7.47 -21.37
CA ASP A 572 25.49 -6.51 -22.47
C ASP A 572 26.16 -7.17 -23.69
N ALA A 573 27.23 -7.94 -23.49
CA ALA A 573 27.90 -8.68 -24.56
C ALA A 573 26.97 -9.69 -25.25
N LEU A 574 26.15 -10.40 -24.47
CA LEU A 574 25.15 -11.33 -25.00
C LEU A 574 24.13 -10.60 -25.88
N MET A 575 23.57 -9.48 -25.39
CA MET A 575 22.54 -8.73 -26.12
C MET A 575 23.08 -8.12 -27.40
N GLU A 576 24.31 -7.60 -27.39
CA GLU A 576 24.95 -7.09 -28.61
C GLU A 576 25.12 -8.22 -29.63
N ARG A 577 25.53 -9.42 -29.21
CA ARG A 577 25.68 -10.57 -30.11
C ARG A 577 24.35 -11.03 -30.68
N LEU A 578 23.33 -11.17 -29.83
CA LEU A 578 21.96 -11.53 -30.22
C LEU A 578 21.37 -10.54 -31.22
N SER A 579 21.68 -9.24 -31.09
CA SER A 579 21.21 -8.20 -32.03
C SER A 579 21.79 -8.34 -33.44
N LYS A 580 22.98 -8.94 -33.58
CA LYS A 580 23.67 -9.16 -34.86
C LYS A 580 23.39 -10.54 -35.44
N ASP A 581 22.98 -11.50 -34.60
CA ASP A 581 22.71 -12.87 -35.02
C ASP A 581 21.48 -12.95 -35.94
N GLN A 582 21.60 -13.75 -37.01
CA GLN A 582 20.59 -13.85 -38.07
C GLN A 582 20.11 -12.48 -38.61
N ASP A 583 21.02 -11.50 -38.77
CA ASP A 583 20.68 -10.11 -39.14
C ASP A 583 19.69 -9.42 -38.17
N GLY A 584 19.73 -9.81 -36.89
CA GLY A 584 18.80 -9.37 -35.86
C GLY A 584 17.46 -10.09 -35.86
N PHE A 585 17.31 -11.18 -36.61
CA PHE A 585 16.09 -12.01 -36.61
C PHE A 585 16.16 -13.23 -35.70
N ASN A 586 17.15 -13.31 -34.82
CA ASN A 586 17.20 -14.34 -33.78
C ASN A 586 15.89 -14.30 -32.95
N PRO A 587 15.19 -15.45 -32.77
CA PRO A 587 13.90 -15.51 -32.08
C PRO A 587 13.94 -15.00 -30.63
N ILE A 588 15.01 -15.30 -29.89
CA ILE A 588 15.19 -14.86 -28.50
C ILE A 588 15.36 -13.33 -28.46
N TYR A 589 16.15 -12.79 -29.40
CA TYR A 589 16.31 -11.34 -29.52
C TYR A 589 14.99 -10.65 -29.86
N ILE A 590 14.24 -11.16 -30.83
CA ILE A 590 12.93 -10.61 -31.22
C ILE A 590 11.98 -10.55 -30.02
N LEU A 591 11.86 -11.64 -29.25
CA LEU A 591 10.93 -11.69 -28.12
C LEU A 591 11.28 -10.67 -27.01
N ILE A 592 12.58 -10.45 -26.77
CA ILE A 592 13.07 -9.52 -25.75
C ILE A 592 13.00 -8.07 -26.24
N ASP A 593 13.50 -7.79 -27.44
CA ASP A 593 13.57 -6.45 -28.03
C ASP A 593 12.16 -5.89 -28.32
N SER A 594 11.24 -6.74 -28.79
CA SER A 594 9.83 -6.36 -28.96
C SER A 594 9.09 -6.11 -27.64
N GLY A 595 9.61 -6.61 -26.52
CA GLY A 595 8.93 -6.61 -25.23
C GLY A 595 7.75 -7.58 -25.15
N ALA A 596 7.64 -8.54 -26.08
CA ALA A 596 6.58 -9.55 -26.11
C ALA A 596 6.69 -10.50 -24.90
N ARG A 597 7.88 -11.10 -24.70
CA ARG A 597 8.17 -11.99 -23.59
C ARG A 597 9.67 -12.12 -23.37
N GLY A 598 10.08 -12.18 -22.12
CA GLY A 598 11.49 -12.31 -21.75
C GLY A 598 12.09 -10.99 -21.28
N SER A 599 13.10 -11.09 -20.42
CA SER A 599 13.97 -9.97 -20.05
C SER A 599 15.42 -10.25 -20.48
N ARG A 600 16.21 -9.17 -20.58
CA ARG A 600 17.67 -9.27 -20.81
C ARG A 600 18.34 -10.18 -19.76
N THR A 601 17.92 -10.07 -18.49
CA THR A 601 18.38 -10.94 -17.41
C THR A 601 17.99 -12.42 -17.60
N GLN A 602 16.82 -12.71 -18.16
CA GLN A 602 16.42 -14.10 -18.46
C GLN A 602 17.22 -14.66 -19.64
N ALA A 603 17.48 -13.87 -20.69
CA ALA A 603 18.39 -14.27 -21.76
C ALA A 603 19.80 -14.57 -21.22
N SER A 604 20.32 -13.72 -20.33
CA SER A 604 21.62 -13.94 -19.70
C SER A 604 21.67 -15.26 -18.93
N GLN A 605 20.59 -15.68 -18.26
CA GLN A 605 20.56 -17.00 -17.62
C GLN A 605 20.59 -18.16 -18.60
N ILE A 606 19.99 -17.99 -19.78
CA ILE A 606 19.87 -19.05 -20.79
C ILE A 606 21.19 -19.22 -21.57
N GLY A 607 21.81 -18.14 -22.04
CA GLY A 607 23.04 -18.19 -22.86
C GLY A 607 24.27 -17.45 -22.31
N GLY A 608 24.11 -16.61 -21.29
CA GLY A 608 25.18 -15.82 -20.66
C GLY A 608 25.71 -16.47 -19.39
N MET A 609 25.35 -15.95 -18.23
CA MET A 609 25.58 -16.57 -16.93
C MET A 609 24.42 -16.28 -15.97
N ARG A 610 24.25 -17.10 -14.94
CA ARG A 610 23.13 -16.93 -13.99
C ARG A 610 23.42 -15.90 -12.89
N GLY A 611 24.69 -15.74 -12.49
CA GLY A 611 25.11 -14.70 -11.54
C GLY A 611 24.92 -15.07 -10.06
N LEU A 612 24.71 -14.07 -9.21
CA LEU A 612 24.67 -14.20 -7.75
C LEU A 612 23.27 -14.56 -7.21
N MET A 613 23.22 -15.47 -6.24
CA MET A 613 21.97 -15.94 -5.60
C MET A 613 21.82 -15.40 -4.18
N ALA A 614 20.57 -15.19 -3.75
CA ALA A 614 20.23 -14.80 -2.39
C ALA A 614 20.32 -15.99 -1.41
N LYS A 615 20.83 -15.72 -0.20
CA LYS A 615 20.91 -16.68 0.90
C LYS A 615 19.59 -16.69 1.70
N PRO A 616 19.03 -17.86 2.05
CA PRO A 616 17.86 -17.95 2.92
C PRO A 616 18.31 -17.89 4.38
N GLN A 617 17.85 -16.88 5.11
CA GLN A 617 18.06 -16.77 6.56
C GLN A 617 16.71 -16.76 7.30
N ARG A 618 16.72 -17.21 8.56
CA ARG A 618 15.59 -17.10 9.49
C ARG A 618 15.76 -15.82 10.32
N GLY A 619 14.89 -14.83 10.12
CA GLY A 619 14.81 -13.64 10.98
C GLY A 619 14.66 -12.33 10.21
N THR A 620 14.47 -11.24 10.94
CA THR A 620 14.39 -9.84 10.46
C THR A 620 15.73 -9.24 10.02
N VAL A 621 16.81 -10.03 9.95
CA VAL A 621 18.13 -9.58 9.51
C VAL A 621 18.20 -9.62 7.98
N LYS A 622 18.79 -8.57 7.39
CA LYS A 622 18.76 -8.20 5.97
C LYS A 622 19.22 -9.31 5.01
N GLU A 623 18.77 -9.23 3.76
CA GLU A 623 19.06 -10.22 2.71
C GLU A 623 20.55 -10.27 2.34
N GLU A 624 21.25 -11.33 2.75
CA GLU A 624 22.62 -11.63 2.30
C GLU A 624 22.62 -12.33 0.94
N VAL A 625 23.65 -12.04 0.14
CA VAL A 625 23.94 -12.69 -1.14
C VAL A 625 25.03 -13.74 -0.94
N ILE A 626 24.97 -14.85 -1.67
CA ILE A 626 26.03 -15.85 -1.68
C ILE A 626 27.18 -15.30 -2.54
N GLU A 627 28.36 -15.14 -1.95
CA GLU A 627 29.55 -14.56 -2.60
C GLU A 627 30.04 -15.36 -3.82
N THR A 628 29.70 -16.65 -3.89
CA THR A 628 30.05 -17.53 -5.02
C THR A 628 28.95 -17.48 -6.08
N PRO A 629 29.23 -16.96 -7.29
CA PRO A 629 28.24 -16.88 -8.37
C PRO A 629 28.10 -18.22 -9.08
N ILE A 630 27.00 -18.37 -9.82
CA ILE A 630 26.80 -19.43 -10.81
C ILE A 630 27.32 -18.91 -12.16
N LYS A 631 28.47 -19.43 -12.60
CA LYS A 631 29.16 -18.99 -13.83
C LYS A 631 28.56 -19.64 -15.08
N SER A 632 27.93 -20.79 -14.91
CA SER A 632 27.29 -21.56 -15.97
C SER A 632 25.94 -20.95 -16.38
N SER A 633 25.55 -21.13 -17.64
CA SER A 633 24.20 -20.84 -18.15
C SER A 633 23.35 -22.12 -18.23
N PHE A 634 22.06 -22.01 -18.53
CA PHE A 634 21.23 -23.20 -18.79
C PHE A 634 21.67 -23.96 -20.03
N ARG A 635 22.19 -23.28 -21.06
CA ARG A 635 22.78 -23.93 -22.24
C ARG A 635 24.04 -24.73 -21.90
N ASP A 636 24.90 -24.18 -21.04
CA ASP A 636 26.15 -24.85 -20.64
C ASP A 636 25.90 -26.07 -19.73
N GLY A 637 24.75 -26.10 -19.06
CA GLY A 637 24.44 -27.05 -17.99
C GLY A 637 24.94 -26.55 -16.63
N VAL A 638 24.20 -26.87 -15.58
CA VAL A 638 24.49 -26.40 -14.21
C VAL A 638 25.01 -27.58 -13.38
N SER A 639 26.12 -27.39 -12.67
CA SER A 639 26.66 -28.43 -11.78
C SER A 639 25.74 -28.70 -10.58
N VAL A 640 25.87 -29.86 -9.93
CA VAL A 640 25.07 -30.22 -8.75
C VAL A 640 25.16 -29.15 -7.65
N TRP A 641 26.35 -28.60 -7.44
CA TRP A 641 26.59 -27.55 -6.44
C TRP A 641 25.93 -26.22 -6.81
N GLU A 642 26.10 -25.75 -8.06
CA GLU A 642 25.46 -24.52 -8.55
C GLU A 642 23.92 -24.66 -8.55
N TYR A 643 23.40 -25.84 -8.90
CA TYR A 643 21.98 -26.14 -8.85
C TYR A 643 21.47 -26.08 -7.40
N PHE A 644 22.17 -26.71 -6.46
CA PHE A 644 21.82 -26.67 -5.04
C PHE A 644 21.78 -25.23 -4.49
N ILE A 645 22.78 -24.39 -4.83
CA ILE A 645 22.78 -22.97 -4.47
C ILE A 645 21.53 -22.26 -5.03
N SER A 646 21.18 -22.52 -6.29
CA SER A 646 19.97 -21.98 -6.90
C SER A 646 18.68 -22.40 -6.18
N THR A 647 18.58 -23.61 -5.64
CA THR A 647 17.32 -24.10 -5.05
C THR A 647 16.87 -23.28 -3.83
N HIS A 648 17.82 -22.73 -3.09
CA HIS A 648 17.57 -21.91 -1.91
C HIS A 648 16.84 -20.62 -2.27
N GLY A 649 17.36 -19.89 -3.27
CA GLY A 649 16.75 -18.67 -3.78
C GLY A 649 15.36 -18.93 -4.37
N ALA A 650 15.21 -20.00 -5.16
CA ALA A 650 13.93 -20.37 -5.76
C ALA A 650 12.87 -20.75 -4.70
N ARG A 651 13.22 -21.57 -3.69
CA ARG A 651 12.30 -21.96 -2.62
C ARG A 651 11.87 -20.77 -1.77
N LYS A 652 12.79 -19.88 -1.42
CA LYS A 652 12.47 -18.63 -0.72
C LYS A 652 11.50 -17.78 -1.55
N GLY A 653 11.79 -17.58 -2.85
CA GLY A 653 10.92 -16.82 -3.75
C GLY A 653 9.49 -17.38 -3.79
N LEU A 654 9.32 -18.70 -3.93
CA LEU A 654 8.01 -19.35 -3.93
C LEU A 654 7.28 -19.20 -2.58
N THR A 655 8.00 -19.37 -1.46
CA THR A 655 7.43 -19.27 -0.12
C THR A 655 6.98 -17.84 0.19
N ASP A 656 7.82 -16.86 -0.13
CA ASP A 656 7.52 -15.44 0.04
C ASP A 656 6.33 -15.01 -0.82
N THR A 657 6.27 -15.48 -2.07
CA THR A 657 5.13 -15.25 -2.98
C THR A 657 3.83 -15.74 -2.34
N ALA A 658 3.82 -16.95 -1.78
CA ALA A 658 2.63 -17.52 -1.14
C ALA A 658 2.21 -16.77 0.14
N LEU A 659 3.16 -16.39 1.00
CA LEU A 659 2.86 -15.74 2.28
C LEU A 659 2.47 -14.26 2.10
N LYS A 660 3.26 -13.50 1.34
CA LYS A 660 3.09 -12.05 1.20
C LYS A 660 1.88 -11.68 0.34
N THR A 661 1.40 -12.58 -0.55
CA THR A 661 0.14 -12.36 -1.29
C THR A 661 -1.05 -12.17 -0.33
N ALA A 662 -1.07 -12.91 0.79
CA ALA A 662 -2.11 -12.74 1.80
C ALA A 662 -2.02 -11.37 2.50
N GLU A 663 -0.80 -10.87 2.74
CA GLU A 663 -0.56 -9.55 3.34
C GLU A 663 -1.00 -8.41 2.40
N ALA A 664 -0.72 -8.54 1.11
CA ALA A 664 -1.14 -7.58 0.09
C ALA A 664 -2.67 -7.49 -0.02
N GLY A 665 -3.35 -8.63 -0.13
CA GLY A 665 -4.82 -8.65 -0.14
C GLY A 665 -5.42 -8.07 1.14
N TYR A 666 -4.78 -8.30 2.29
CA TYR A 666 -5.19 -7.70 3.56
C TYR A 666 -4.95 -6.19 3.63
N LEU A 667 -3.87 -5.68 3.01
CA LEU A 667 -3.63 -4.24 2.86
C LEU A 667 -4.68 -3.59 1.95
N THR A 668 -4.93 -4.14 0.76
CA THR A 668 -5.95 -3.64 -0.17
C THR A 668 -7.30 -3.52 0.49
N ARG A 669 -7.69 -4.53 1.27
CA ARG A 669 -8.91 -4.49 2.06
C ARG A 669 -8.90 -3.32 3.05
N ARG A 670 -7.85 -3.13 3.85
CA ARG A 670 -7.76 -2.02 4.81
C ARG A 670 -7.83 -0.65 4.12
N LEU A 671 -7.24 -0.52 2.93
CA LEU A 671 -7.32 0.69 2.12
C LEU A 671 -8.76 0.99 1.70
N VAL A 672 -9.49 -0.02 1.20
CA VAL A 672 -10.92 0.12 0.84
C VAL A 672 -11.75 0.49 2.08
N ASP A 673 -11.47 -0.14 3.22
CA ASP A 673 -12.22 0.07 4.46
C ASP A 673 -12.11 1.53 4.96
N VAL A 674 -10.94 2.18 4.77
CA VAL A 674 -10.74 3.61 5.05
C VAL A 674 -11.37 4.50 3.97
N ALA A 675 -11.21 4.15 2.70
CA ALA A 675 -11.48 5.06 1.59
C ALA A 675 -12.90 4.96 1.03
N GLN A 676 -13.67 3.92 1.36
CA GLN A 676 -15.00 3.67 0.81
C GLN A 676 -16.01 4.83 0.96
N GLY A 677 -15.84 5.69 1.98
CA GLY A 677 -16.69 6.85 2.21
C GLY A 677 -16.29 8.09 1.39
N VAL A 678 -15.25 8.00 0.55
CA VAL A 678 -14.77 9.12 -0.26
C VAL A 678 -15.38 9.02 -1.66
N ILE A 679 -16.35 9.90 -1.90
CA ILE A 679 -17.11 10.02 -3.16
C ILE A 679 -17.01 11.46 -3.68
N ILE A 680 -17.30 11.68 -4.96
CA ILE A 680 -17.45 13.04 -5.49
C ILE A 680 -18.84 13.57 -5.18
N THR A 681 -18.93 14.64 -4.40
CA THR A 681 -20.22 15.18 -3.88
C THR A 681 -20.62 16.49 -4.54
N ILE A 682 -19.65 17.36 -4.82
CA ILE A 682 -19.86 18.72 -5.35
C ILE A 682 -18.92 18.99 -6.53
N GLU A 683 -19.23 20.00 -7.34
CA GLU A 683 -18.38 20.36 -8.48
C GLU A 683 -17.12 21.12 -8.04
N ASP A 684 -17.28 22.10 -7.15
CA ASP A 684 -16.22 22.96 -6.68
C ASP A 684 -16.34 23.25 -5.18
N CYS A 685 -15.23 23.16 -4.45
CA CYS A 685 -15.14 23.55 -3.04
C CYS A 685 -14.66 24.99 -2.82
N GLY A 686 -14.24 25.71 -3.87
CA GLY A 686 -13.78 27.11 -3.78
C GLY A 686 -12.44 27.31 -3.07
N THR A 687 -11.66 26.24 -2.83
CA THR A 687 -10.39 26.36 -2.11
C THR A 687 -9.35 27.15 -2.90
N ILE A 688 -8.63 28.03 -2.21
CA ILE A 688 -7.47 28.78 -2.72
C ILE A 688 -6.14 28.04 -2.47
N LEU A 689 -6.18 26.91 -1.75
CA LEU A 689 -4.99 26.13 -1.43
C LEU A 689 -4.69 25.14 -2.56
N GLY A 690 -3.45 25.19 -3.06
CA GLY A 690 -2.95 24.29 -4.09
C GLY A 690 -1.73 23.51 -3.66
N GLN A 691 -1.39 22.52 -4.47
CA GLN A 691 -0.14 21.78 -4.40
C GLN A 691 0.81 22.32 -5.48
N GLU A 692 2.05 22.61 -5.10
CA GLU A 692 3.10 22.91 -6.07
C GLU A 692 3.71 21.60 -6.59
N VAL A 693 3.61 21.37 -7.90
CA VAL A 693 4.08 20.14 -8.55
C VAL A 693 5.30 20.45 -9.41
N THR A 694 6.36 19.67 -9.24
CA THR A 694 7.65 19.78 -9.96
C THR A 694 7.99 18.46 -10.65
N ALA A 695 8.87 18.51 -11.66
CA ALA A 695 9.46 17.30 -12.23
C ALA A 695 10.29 16.55 -11.17
N LEU A 696 10.16 15.23 -11.12
CA LEU A 696 10.92 14.43 -10.14
C LEU A 696 12.30 14.11 -10.71
N ARG A 697 13.33 14.71 -10.10
CA ARG A 697 14.74 14.49 -10.46
C ARG A 697 15.44 13.71 -9.36
N GLU A 698 16.14 12.63 -9.70
CA GLU A 698 16.98 11.87 -8.77
C GLU A 698 18.38 11.69 -9.37
N GLY A 699 19.42 12.13 -8.66
CA GLY A 699 20.80 12.03 -9.15
C GLY A 699 21.09 12.77 -10.47
N GLY A 700 20.22 13.72 -10.84
CA GLY A 700 20.30 14.44 -12.12
C GLY A 700 19.53 13.77 -13.28
N GLU A 701 18.95 12.59 -13.09
CA GLU A 701 18.05 11.96 -14.05
C GLU A 701 16.59 12.31 -13.74
N VAL A 702 15.82 12.64 -14.78
CA VAL A 702 14.38 12.88 -14.66
C VAL A 702 13.68 11.53 -14.63
N ILE A 703 13.14 11.15 -13.46
CA ILE A 703 12.39 9.91 -13.29
C ILE A 703 10.99 10.06 -13.86
N GLU A 704 10.35 11.20 -13.56
CA GLU A 704 9.01 11.51 -14.01
C GLU A 704 8.96 12.96 -14.48
N PRO A 705 8.59 13.20 -15.74
CA PRO A 705 8.51 14.54 -16.31
C PRO A 705 7.39 15.35 -15.67
N LEU A 706 7.45 16.67 -15.82
CA LEU A 706 6.42 17.55 -15.27
C LEU A 706 5.07 17.29 -15.95
N SER A 707 5.07 17.10 -17.27
CA SER A 707 3.88 16.86 -18.10
C SER A 707 3.03 15.69 -17.59
N GLU A 708 3.63 14.52 -17.33
CA GLU A 708 2.93 13.34 -16.82
C GLU A 708 2.28 13.58 -15.44
N ARG A 709 2.87 14.43 -14.58
CA ARG A 709 2.36 14.69 -13.22
C ARG A 709 1.20 15.70 -13.17
N ILE A 710 1.20 16.67 -14.07
CA ILE A 710 0.18 17.74 -14.14
C ILE A 710 -1.00 17.38 -15.04
N ALA A 711 -0.83 16.45 -15.99
CA ALA A 711 -1.88 16.04 -16.92
C ALA A 711 -3.17 15.60 -16.20
N GLY A 712 -4.30 16.18 -16.64
CA GLY A 712 -5.63 15.90 -16.09
C GLY A 712 -5.88 16.50 -14.70
N ARG A 713 -5.02 17.39 -14.21
CA ARG A 713 -5.30 18.23 -13.02
C ARG A 713 -5.86 19.59 -13.43
N ILE A 714 -6.44 20.30 -12.47
CA ILE A 714 -6.92 21.67 -12.67
C ILE A 714 -5.85 22.67 -12.21
N ALA A 715 -5.53 23.64 -13.07
CA ALA A 715 -4.59 24.72 -12.73
C ALA A 715 -5.20 25.64 -11.66
N LEU A 716 -4.41 25.98 -10.62
CA LEU A 716 -4.84 26.94 -9.61
C LEU A 716 -4.60 28.38 -10.06
N ASP A 717 -3.53 28.61 -10.83
CA ASP A 717 -3.19 29.92 -11.40
C ASP A 717 -3.01 29.83 -12.91
N ASP A 718 -2.97 31.00 -13.54
CA ASP A 718 -2.59 31.14 -14.94
C ASP A 718 -1.14 30.70 -15.14
N VAL A 719 -0.93 29.75 -16.06
CA VAL A 719 0.40 29.26 -16.45
C VAL A 719 0.84 29.99 -17.71
N TYR A 720 1.94 30.74 -17.59
CA TYR A 720 2.50 31.54 -18.67
C TYR A 720 3.71 30.84 -19.28
N ASN A 721 3.86 30.94 -20.60
CA ASN A 721 5.11 30.59 -21.26
C ASN A 721 6.19 31.63 -20.87
N PRO A 722 7.32 31.24 -20.26
CA PRO A 722 8.36 32.17 -19.84
C PRO A 722 9.00 32.96 -21.00
N LEU A 723 9.00 32.39 -22.20
CA LEU A 723 9.63 32.96 -23.40
C LEU A 723 8.70 33.92 -24.13
N THR A 724 7.44 33.53 -24.35
CA THR A 724 6.48 34.33 -25.14
C THR A 724 5.58 35.22 -24.29
N LYS A 725 5.48 34.96 -22.98
CA LYS A 725 4.51 35.56 -22.03
C LYS A 725 3.05 35.30 -22.37
N GLU A 726 2.76 34.37 -23.27
CA GLU A 726 1.38 33.95 -23.57
C GLU A 726 0.87 32.97 -22.50
N ILE A 727 -0.44 33.01 -22.26
CA ILE A 727 -1.10 32.10 -21.31
C ILE A 727 -1.31 30.76 -22.01
N ILE A 728 -0.72 29.70 -21.45
CA ILE A 728 -0.89 28.32 -21.94
C ILE A 728 -2.18 27.73 -21.36
N VAL A 729 -2.38 27.87 -20.04
CA VAL A 729 -3.58 27.38 -19.31
C VAL A 729 -4.07 28.47 -18.36
N ARG A 730 -5.38 28.73 -18.35
CA ARG A 730 -6.01 29.67 -17.41
C ARG A 730 -6.30 29.02 -16.06
N THR A 731 -6.44 29.86 -15.05
CA THR A 731 -6.95 29.50 -13.72
C THR A 731 -8.26 28.71 -13.84
N GLU A 732 -8.38 27.63 -13.07
CA GLU A 732 -9.51 26.69 -13.05
C GLU A 732 -9.74 25.86 -14.30
N GLN A 733 -8.85 25.93 -15.30
CA GLN A 733 -8.93 25.11 -16.49
C GLN A 733 -8.23 23.76 -16.28
N GLU A 734 -8.74 22.71 -16.93
CA GLU A 734 -8.07 21.41 -16.99
C GLU A 734 -6.79 21.50 -17.82
N ILE A 735 -5.69 21.02 -17.25
CA ILE A 735 -4.42 20.85 -17.95
C ILE A 735 -4.54 19.61 -18.83
N THR A 736 -4.79 19.81 -20.11
CA THR A 736 -4.82 18.74 -21.11
C THR A 736 -3.41 18.19 -21.36
N ASP A 737 -3.27 16.99 -21.91
CA ASP A 737 -1.96 16.41 -22.23
C ASP A 737 -1.13 17.29 -23.18
N ALA A 738 -1.77 17.87 -24.20
CA ALA A 738 -1.10 18.78 -25.13
C ALA A 738 -0.61 20.05 -24.41
N SER A 739 -1.44 20.63 -23.54
CA SER A 739 -1.03 21.78 -22.71
C SER A 739 0.07 21.39 -21.71
N ALA A 740 0.08 20.16 -21.21
CA ALA A 740 1.09 19.68 -20.29
C ALA A 740 2.47 19.52 -20.96
N GLU A 741 2.49 19.02 -22.21
CA GLU A 741 3.69 18.97 -23.05
C GLU A 741 4.18 20.39 -23.37
N GLU A 742 3.28 21.30 -23.75
CA GLU A 742 3.61 22.71 -24.02
C GLU A 742 4.20 23.43 -22.80
N ILE A 743 3.68 23.17 -21.60
CA ILE A 743 4.21 23.70 -20.34
C ILE A 743 5.65 23.21 -20.12
N GLU A 744 5.93 21.93 -20.34
CA GLU A 744 7.26 21.37 -20.17
C GLU A 744 8.25 21.89 -21.22
N ASP A 745 7.83 21.97 -22.49
CA ASP A 745 8.63 22.51 -23.60
C ASP A 745 8.95 24.00 -23.42
N SER A 746 8.06 24.75 -22.75
CA SER A 746 8.28 26.15 -22.41
C SER A 746 9.32 26.37 -21.29
N GLY A 747 9.77 25.30 -20.62
CA GLY A 747 10.78 25.35 -19.57
C GLY A 747 10.27 25.75 -18.18
N VAL A 748 8.96 25.64 -17.93
CA VAL A 748 8.38 25.88 -16.60
C VAL A 748 8.81 24.77 -15.63
N GLU A 749 9.36 25.15 -14.47
CA GLU A 749 9.89 24.18 -13.50
C GLU A 749 8.83 23.66 -12.50
N SER A 750 7.86 24.49 -12.15
CA SER A 750 6.78 24.16 -11.21
C SER A 750 5.44 24.75 -11.62
N VAL A 751 4.36 24.04 -11.31
CA VAL A 751 2.98 24.50 -11.53
C VAL A 751 2.16 24.27 -10.27
N ARG A 752 1.37 25.28 -9.87
CA ARG A 752 0.39 25.15 -8.79
C ARG A 752 -0.91 24.58 -9.32
N VAL A 753 -1.30 23.42 -8.77
CA VAL A 753 -2.50 22.70 -9.19
C VAL A 753 -3.42 22.47 -8.00
N ARG A 754 -4.73 22.34 -8.27
CA ARG A 754 -5.67 21.85 -7.26
C ARG A 754 -5.37 20.39 -6.95
N SER A 755 -5.51 20.02 -5.69
CA SER A 755 -5.16 18.68 -5.20
C SER A 755 -6.25 18.12 -4.30
N VAL A 756 -6.30 16.80 -4.23
CA VAL A 756 -7.14 16.06 -3.28
C VAL A 756 -6.74 16.42 -1.84
N LEU A 757 -5.46 16.67 -1.59
CA LEU A 757 -4.93 17.01 -0.26
C LEU A 757 -5.52 18.32 0.29
N THR A 758 -5.71 19.31 -0.57
CA THR A 758 -6.20 20.65 -0.19
C THR A 758 -7.71 20.82 -0.32
N CYS A 759 -8.45 19.75 -0.64
CA CYS A 759 -9.89 19.84 -0.88
C CYS A 759 -10.68 20.09 0.42
N GLU A 760 -11.41 21.20 0.45
CA GLU A 760 -12.27 21.64 1.56
C GLU A 760 -13.76 21.27 1.39
N ALA A 761 -14.08 20.27 0.55
CA ALA A 761 -15.45 19.76 0.45
C ALA A 761 -15.92 19.19 1.81
N PRO A 762 -17.14 19.53 2.31
CA PRO A 762 -17.64 19.10 3.62
C PRO A 762 -17.71 17.58 3.75
N GLU A 763 -18.28 16.93 2.74
CA GLU A 763 -18.32 15.49 2.59
C GLU A 763 -17.66 15.09 1.27
N GLY A 764 -16.90 14.00 1.26
CA GLY A 764 -16.27 13.50 0.03
C GLY A 764 -15.23 14.46 -0.55
N LEU A 765 -15.26 14.64 -1.87
CA LEU A 765 -14.33 15.46 -2.66
C LEU A 765 -15.11 16.23 -3.75
N CYS A 766 -14.51 17.31 -4.25
CA CYS A 766 -15.05 18.03 -5.40
C CYS A 766 -14.43 17.59 -6.73
N VAL A 767 -15.16 17.81 -7.83
CA VAL A 767 -14.70 17.50 -9.20
C VAL A 767 -13.39 18.22 -9.50
N LYS A 768 -13.28 19.53 -9.24
CA LYS A 768 -12.08 20.32 -9.59
C LYS A 768 -10.81 19.92 -8.83
N CYS A 769 -10.91 19.50 -7.56
CA CYS A 769 -9.74 19.05 -6.79
C CYS A 769 -9.26 17.65 -7.19
N TYR A 770 -10.15 16.80 -7.71
CA TYR A 770 -9.79 15.45 -8.19
C TYR A 770 -9.30 15.48 -9.66
N GLY A 771 -9.95 16.30 -10.49
CA GLY A 771 -9.68 16.46 -11.92
C GLY A 771 -10.20 15.29 -12.74
N ARG A 772 -9.38 14.84 -13.70
CA ARG A 772 -9.72 13.77 -14.66
C ARG A 772 -9.84 12.40 -13.98
N ASN A 773 -10.91 11.67 -14.31
CA ASN A 773 -11.03 10.24 -14.07
C ASN A 773 -10.16 9.48 -15.09
N LEU A 774 -9.17 8.75 -14.57
CA LEU A 774 -8.18 8.05 -15.38
C LEU A 774 -8.76 6.84 -16.13
N ALA A 775 -9.87 6.27 -15.67
CA ALA A 775 -10.49 5.13 -16.34
C ALA A 775 -11.28 5.54 -17.60
N SER A 776 -11.91 6.72 -17.60
CA SER A 776 -12.69 7.21 -18.75
C SER A 776 -11.93 8.21 -19.62
N GLY A 777 -10.92 8.87 -19.07
CA GLY A 777 -10.18 9.97 -19.73
C GLY A 777 -10.91 11.32 -19.69
N LYS A 778 -12.03 11.41 -18.97
CA LYS A 778 -12.86 12.64 -18.83
C LYS A 778 -12.80 13.18 -17.40
N LEU A 779 -13.27 14.40 -17.18
CA LEU A 779 -13.48 14.91 -15.81
C LEU A 779 -14.37 13.95 -15.01
N VAL A 780 -14.09 13.86 -13.71
CA VAL A 780 -14.84 12.97 -12.83
C VAL A 780 -16.28 13.45 -12.66
N GLU A 781 -17.23 12.52 -12.62
CA GLU A 781 -18.65 12.81 -12.46
C GLU A 781 -19.08 12.81 -10.99
N LEU A 782 -20.17 13.52 -10.68
CA LEU A 782 -20.80 13.49 -9.36
C LEU A 782 -21.28 12.06 -9.03
N GLY A 783 -21.00 11.61 -7.81
CA GLY A 783 -21.32 10.26 -7.35
C GLY A 783 -20.28 9.19 -7.66
N GLU A 784 -19.15 9.52 -8.31
CA GLU A 784 -18.08 8.53 -8.56
C GLU A 784 -17.40 8.10 -7.25
N ALA A 785 -17.20 6.79 -7.08
CA ALA A 785 -16.59 6.19 -5.89
C ALA A 785 -15.06 6.25 -5.90
N VAL A 786 -14.48 7.45 -5.96
CA VAL A 786 -13.04 7.68 -6.13
C VAL A 786 -12.17 7.06 -5.03
N GLY A 787 -12.68 6.91 -3.80
CA GLY A 787 -11.97 6.27 -2.72
C GLY A 787 -11.74 4.77 -2.93
N VAL A 788 -12.74 4.05 -3.45
CA VAL A 788 -12.60 2.62 -3.78
C VAL A 788 -11.64 2.44 -4.96
N VAL A 789 -11.74 3.30 -5.98
CA VAL A 789 -10.83 3.30 -7.14
C VAL A 789 -9.38 3.54 -6.70
N ALA A 790 -9.15 4.50 -5.80
CA ALA A 790 -7.83 4.79 -5.24
C ALA A 790 -7.25 3.60 -4.48
N ALA A 791 -8.05 2.98 -3.59
CA ALA A 791 -7.62 1.81 -2.82
C ALA A 791 -7.25 0.61 -3.71
N GLN A 792 -8.05 0.36 -4.76
CA GLN A 792 -7.77 -0.70 -5.74
C GLN A 792 -6.51 -0.39 -6.57
N SER A 793 -6.35 0.87 -7.00
CA SER A 793 -5.21 1.33 -7.81
C SER A 793 -3.87 1.27 -7.06
N ILE A 794 -3.89 1.22 -5.73
CA ILE A 794 -2.71 1.01 -4.87
C ILE A 794 -2.54 -0.48 -4.55
N GLY A 795 -3.63 -1.16 -4.22
CA GLY A 795 -3.63 -2.52 -3.71
C GLY A 795 -3.36 -3.60 -4.76
N GLU A 796 -3.91 -3.45 -5.97
CA GLU A 796 -3.65 -4.41 -7.05
C GLU A 796 -2.18 -4.41 -7.47
N PRO A 797 -1.55 -3.25 -7.77
CA PRO A 797 -0.14 -3.25 -8.10
C PRO A 797 0.71 -3.68 -6.91
N GLY A 798 0.33 -3.34 -5.68
CA GLY A 798 1.00 -3.83 -4.46
C GLY A 798 1.04 -5.36 -4.37
N THR A 799 -0.03 -6.02 -4.81
CA THR A 799 -0.08 -7.49 -4.89
C THR A 799 0.81 -7.98 -6.03
N GLN A 800 0.77 -7.34 -7.20
CA GLN A 800 1.64 -7.70 -8.33
C GLN A 800 3.12 -7.53 -8.04
N LEU A 801 3.51 -6.49 -7.28
CA LEU A 801 4.89 -6.26 -6.85
C LEU A 801 5.42 -7.46 -6.07
N THR A 802 4.58 -8.01 -5.21
CA THR A 802 4.90 -9.19 -4.41
C THR A 802 5.02 -10.45 -5.25
N LEU A 803 4.31 -10.55 -6.37
CA LEU A 803 4.45 -11.68 -7.30
C LEU A 803 5.69 -11.51 -8.18
N LYS A 804 5.79 -10.39 -8.92
CA LYS A 804 6.83 -10.15 -9.95
C LYS A 804 8.25 -10.07 -9.40
N THR A 805 8.46 -9.46 -8.23
CA THR A 805 9.83 -9.26 -7.69
C THR A 805 10.48 -10.60 -7.30
N PHE A 806 9.69 -11.63 -6.98
CA PHE A 806 10.18 -12.88 -6.41
C PHE A 806 10.18 -14.06 -7.40
N HIS A 807 9.55 -13.91 -8.57
CA HIS A 807 9.65 -14.85 -9.69
C HIS A 807 11.02 -14.83 -10.41
N ILE A 808 11.93 -13.91 -10.06
CA ILE A 808 13.30 -13.85 -10.60
C ILE A 808 14.21 -14.94 -9.98
N GLY A 809 13.64 -15.99 -9.39
CA GLY A 809 14.37 -17.21 -9.00
C GLY A 809 15.45 -17.01 -7.93
N GLY A 810 15.35 -15.95 -7.12
CA GLY A 810 16.29 -15.63 -6.05
C GLY A 810 17.61 -14.99 -6.50
N ILE A 811 17.65 -14.40 -7.70
CA ILE A 811 18.81 -13.62 -8.18
C ILE A 811 18.85 -12.27 -7.49
N ALA A 812 20.01 -11.91 -6.95
CA ALA A 812 20.23 -10.59 -6.38
C ALA A 812 20.54 -9.59 -7.51
N THR A 813 19.51 -8.97 -8.10
CA THR A 813 19.68 -7.83 -9.02
C THR A 813 19.91 -6.57 -8.20
N ARG A 814 21.16 -6.34 -7.79
CA ARG A 814 21.58 -5.09 -7.16
C ARG A 814 22.17 -4.18 -8.23
N ILE A 815 21.74 -2.92 -8.26
CA ILE A 815 22.38 -1.90 -9.08
C ILE A 815 23.74 -1.62 -8.42
N GLY A 816 24.84 -1.91 -9.11
CA GLY A 816 26.17 -1.56 -8.61
C GLY A 816 26.29 -0.05 -8.47
N GLU A 817 26.74 0.43 -7.30
CA GLU A 817 27.03 1.85 -7.15
C GLU A 817 28.28 2.20 -7.94
N GLN A 818 28.19 3.25 -8.75
CA GLN A 818 29.35 3.80 -9.45
C GLN A 818 30.29 4.41 -8.42
N THR A 819 31.53 3.96 -8.38
CA THR A 819 32.58 4.51 -7.49
C THR A 819 33.31 5.69 -8.11
N LYS A 820 32.93 6.08 -9.34
CA LYS A 820 33.57 7.11 -10.15
C LYS A 820 32.53 7.91 -10.93
N ALA A 821 32.69 9.22 -10.95
CA ALA A 821 31.89 10.12 -11.78
C ALA A 821 32.65 10.42 -13.07
N VAL A 822 31.98 10.30 -14.22
CA VAL A 822 32.60 10.47 -15.54
C VAL A 822 31.90 11.59 -16.31
N ALA A 823 32.66 12.39 -17.05
CA ALA A 823 32.15 13.44 -17.91
C ALA A 823 31.30 12.86 -19.05
N LYS A 824 30.05 13.35 -19.19
CA LYS A 824 29.10 12.87 -20.22
C LYS A 824 29.25 13.58 -21.58
N PHE A 825 29.85 14.76 -21.60
CA PHE A 825 30.02 15.63 -22.77
C PHE A 825 31.23 16.53 -22.54
N ASP A 826 31.72 17.18 -23.59
CA ASP A 826 32.87 18.06 -23.52
C ASP A 826 32.51 19.36 -22.82
N GLY A 827 33.39 19.86 -21.95
CA GLY A 827 33.07 21.07 -21.22
C GLY A 827 34.14 21.52 -20.25
N LYS A 828 33.81 22.62 -19.57
CA LYS A 828 34.65 23.25 -18.55
C LYS A 828 34.11 22.98 -17.15
N ILE A 829 35.01 22.68 -16.23
CA ILE A 829 34.66 22.41 -14.83
C ILE A 829 34.57 23.71 -14.02
N LYS A 830 33.52 23.82 -13.20
CA LYS A 830 33.33 24.89 -12.22
C LYS A 830 33.07 24.29 -10.84
N PHE A 831 33.76 24.78 -9.82
CA PHE A 831 33.49 24.39 -8.44
C PHE A 831 32.57 25.42 -7.79
N ASP A 832 31.51 24.95 -7.13
CA ASP A 832 30.61 25.76 -6.32
C ASP A 832 30.68 25.23 -4.87
N ASP A 833 31.28 26.03 -3.97
CA ASP A 833 31.48 25.72 -2.55
C ASP A 833 32.34 24.45 -2.25
N LEU A 834 33.14 24.00 -3.23
CA LEU A 834 34.05 22.86 -3.09
C LEU A 834 35.46 23.33 -2.70
N LYS A 835 36.03 22.78 -1.62
CA LYS A 835 37.40 23.09 -1.18
C LYS A 835 38.33 21.88 -1.33
N PRO A 836 39.22 21.85 -2.35
CA PRO A 836 40.21 20.81 -2.52
C PRO A 836 41.39 20.98 -1.54
N SER A 837 41.94 19.88 -1.05
CA SER A 837 43.19 19.84 -0.27
C SER A 837 44.03 18.63 -0.66
N GLN A 838 45.34 18.75 -0.51
CA GLN A 838 46.26 17.65 -0.79
C GLN A 838 46.49 16.81 0.48
N ARG A 839 46.27 15.50 0.36
CA ARG A 839 46.46 14.51 1.42
C ARG A 839 47.93 14.08 1.53
N SER A 840 48.31 13.42 2.63
CA SER A 840 49.66 12.90 2.87
C SER A 840 50.20 11.92 1.80
N ASP A 841 49.31 11.25 1.06
CA ASP A 841 49.61 10.33 -0.05
C ASP A 841 49.78 11.04 -1.41
N GLY A 842 49.58 12.35 -1.47
CA GLY A 842 49.69 13.18 -2.67
C GLY A 842 48.39 13.35 -3.46
N GLU A 843 47.31 12.67 -3.09
CA GLU A 843 45.99 12.76 -3.74
C GLU A 843 45.25 14.06 -3.36
N ILE A 844 44.43 14.58 -4.28
CA ILE A 844 43.61 15.78 -4.04
C ILE A 844 42.23 15.33 -3.56
N VAL A 845 41.82 15.77 -2.37
CA VAL A 845 40.56 15.37 -1.74
C VAL A 845 39.65 16.56 -1.42
N ALA A 846 38.34 16.35 -1.48
CA ALA A 846 37.35 17.35 -1.09
C ALA A 846 37.23 17.44 0.45
N LEU A 847 37.57 18.59 1.05
CA LEU A 847 37.48 18.79 2.50
C LEU A 847 36.05 19.00 3.01
N LYS A 848 35.19 19.53 2.16
CA LYS A 848 33.77 19.78 2.43
C LYS A 848 32.93 19.25 1.27
N PRO A 849 31.68 18.82 1.54
CA PRO A 849 30.76 18.53 0.45
C PRO A 849 30.52 19.82 -0.35
N GLY A 850 30.49 19.70 -1.66
CA GLY A 850 30.32 20.84 -2.57
C GLY A 850 29.75 20.40 -3.92
N LYS A 851 29.59 21.33 -4.85
CA LYS A 851 29.10 21.04 -6.20
C LYS A 851 30.21 21.24 -7.23
N LEU A 852 30.25 20.34 -8.21
CA LEU A 852 31.13 20.39 -9.37
C LEU A 852 30.25 20.43 -10.61
N SER A 853 30.26 21.53 -11.34
CA SER A 853 29.41 21.76 -12.51
C SER A 853 30.23 21.61 -13.79
N LEU A 854 29.77 20.76 -14.70
CA LEU A 854 30.31 20.64 -16.06
C LEU A 854 29.50 21.54 -17.01
N ILE A 855 30.18 22.49 -17.66
CA ILE A 855 29.56 23.53 -18.50
C ILE A 855 30.04 23.35 -19.95
N GLY A 856 29.12 23.10 -20.88
CA GLY A 856 29.39 22.87 -22.30
C GLY A 856 28.11 22.84 -23.14
N GLU A 857 28.17 23.24 -24.40
CA GLU A 857 27.01 23.28 -25.34
C GLU A 857 25.73 23.97 -24.80
N GLY A 858 25.87 25.03 -24.01
CA GLY A 858 24.71 25.73 -23.40
C GLY A 858 24.00 24.94 -22.28
N ARG A 859 24.57 23.80 -21.84
CA ARG A 859 24.08 22.96 -20.75
C ARG A 859 25.01 23.05 -19.55
N MET A 860 24.43 23.02 -18.35
CA MET A 860 25.15 22.93 -17.08
C MET A 860 24.71 21.67 -16.35
N LEU A 861 25.65 20.76 -16.09
CA LEU A 861 25.40 19.51 -15.37
C LEU A 861 26.11 19.55 -14.01
N PRO A 862 25.37 19.81 -12.91
CA PRO A 862 25.93 19.84 -11.56
C PRO A 862 26.05 18.43 -10.97
N PHE A 863 27.24 18.10 -10.47
CA PHE A 863 27.55 16.90 -9.68
C PHE A 863 27.70 17.28 -8.21
N SER A 864 27.11 16.48 -7.31
CA SER A 864 27.34 16.63 -5.88
C SER A 864 28.58 15.84 -5.48
N VAL A 865 29.61 16.50 -4.98
CA VAL A 865 30.86 15.87 -4.54
C VAL A 865 30.79 15.63 -3.03
N PRO A 866 30.88 14.37 -2.56
CA PRO A 866 30.88 14.06 -1.14
C PRO A 866 32.20 14.45 -0.47
N LYS A 867 32.16 14.68 0.84
CA LYS A 867 33.36 14.93 1.66
C LYS A 867 34.29 13.72 1.58
N GLY A 868 35.58 13.97 1.34
CA GLY A 868 36.60 12.92 1.21
C GLY A 868 36.70 12.27 -0.17
N ALA A 869 35.93 12.71 -1.18
CA ALA A 869 36.10 12.26 -2.55
C ALA A 869 37.47 12.67 -3.12
N ILE A 870 38.10 11.77 -3.86
CA ILE A 870 39.36 11.99 -4.57
C ILE A 870 39.04 12.69 -5.89
N LEU A 871 39.45 13.94 -6.02
CA LEU A 871 39.25 14.76 -7.21
C LEU A 871 40.35 14.46 -8.23
N ARG A 872 39.95 14.10 -9.46
CA ARG A 872 40.88 13.86 -10.58
C ARG A 872 41.00 15.06 -11.52
N VAL A 873 40.13 16.06 -11.37
CA VAL A 873 40.08 17.28 -12.18
C VAL A 873 40.29 18.54 -11.32
N LYS A 874 40.76 19.61 -11.96
CA LYS A 874 40.98 20.93 -11.35
C LYS A 874 39.89 21.92 -11.75
N GLU A 875 39.73 22.97 -10.96
CA GLU A 875 38.82 24.07 -11.28
C GLU A 875 39.21 24.72 -12.61
N HIS A 876 38.22 24.99 -13.47
CA HIS A 876 38.39 25.57 -14.81
C HIS A 876 39.13 24.71 -15.83
N GLU A 877 39.41 23.44 -15.52
CA GLU A 877 39.96 22.49 -16.48
C GLU A 877 38.95 22.18 -17.60
N GLN A 878 39.48 22.03 -18.81
CA GLN A 878 38.70 21.67 -19.99
C GLN A 878 38.90 20.18 -20.24
N ILE A 879 37.79 19.44 -20.32
CA ILE A 879 37.80 17.98 -20.33
C ILE A 879 36.97 17.43 -21.47
N GLU A 880 37.40 16.28 -21.97
CA GLU A 880 36.68 15.49 -22.98
C GLU A 880 35.70 14.52 -22.32
N ALA A 881 34.64 14.18 -23.05
CA ALA A 881 33.69 13.14 -22.66
C ALA A 881 34.41 11.81 -22.36
N GLY A 882 34.07 11.16 -21.25
CA GLY A 882 34.71 9.93 -20.78
C GLY A 882 35.81 10.14 -19.73
N THR A 883 36.20 11.39 -19.43
CA THR A 883 37.19 11.69 -18.37
C THR A 883 36.59 11.50 -16.97
N THR A 884 37.31 10.82 -16.07
CA THR A 884 36.92 10.68 -14.66
C THR A 884 37.05 12.01 -13.93
N LEU A 885 35.96 12.48 -13.34
CA LEU A 885 35.89 13.73 -12.56
C LEU A 885 36.40 13.52 -11.13
N PHE A 886 35.83 12.55 -10.43
CA PHE A 886 36.20 12.21 -9.06
C PHE A 886 35.85 10.77 -8.73
N GLU A 887 36.54 10.22 -7.74
CA GLU A 887 36.36 8.86 -7.21
C GLU A 887 35.98 8.93 -5.74
N TRP A 888 35.08 8.05 -5.29
CA TRP A 888 34.71 7.97 -3.88
C TRP A 888 34.36 6.54 -3.49
N ASP A 889 34.45 6.26 -2.19
CA ASP A 889 33.90 5.04 -1.60
C ASP A 889 32.49 5.33 -1.09
N PRO A 890 31.43 4.79 -1.71
CA PRO A 890 30.07 4.98 -1.21
C PRO A 890 29.79 4.15 0.05
N TYR A 891 30.64 3.16 0.36
CA TYR A 891 30.41 2.21 1.46
C TYR A 891 31.07 2.64 2.77
N SER A 892 31.78 3.77 2.77
CA SER A 892 32.49 4.26 3.95
C SER A 892 32.35 5.77 4.08
N ILE A 893 31.89 6.23 5.25
CA ILE A 893 32.05 7.64 5.64
C ILE A 893 33.42 7.79 6.28
N TYR A 894 34.25 8.68 5.73
CA TYR A 894 35.52 9.05 6.34
C TYR A 894 35.40 10.35 7.13
N ILE A 895 35.80 10.33 8.39
CA ILE A 895 36.06 11.56 9.13
C ILE A 895 37.46 12.02 8.75
N THR A 896 37.54 13.02 7.87
CA THR A 896 38.82 13.62 7.45
C THR A 896 39.18 14.84 8.28
N SER A 897 40.49 15.02 8.50
CA SER A 897 41.02 16.22 9.15
C SER A 897 40.84 17.45 8.27
N THR A 898 40.36 18.57 8.82
CA THR A 898 40.28 19.84 8.09
C THR A 898 41.46 20.77 8.34
N ARG A 899 42.28 20.48 9.36
CA ARG A 899 43.45 21.30 9.74
C ARG A 899 44.66 20.43 10.06
N LYS A 900 45.86 21.00 9.94
CA LYS A 900 47.10 20.33 10.35
C LYS A 900 47.20 20.30 11.87
N GLY A 901 47.60 19.17 12.45
CA GLY A 901 47.86 19.09 13.89
C GLY A 901 48.16 17.67 14.36
N ARG A 902 48.37 17.51 15.67
CA ARG A 902 48.66 16.23 16.33
C ARG A 902 47.39 15.63 16.95
N ILE A 903 47.17 14.34 16.76
CA ILE A 903 45.97 13.66 17.23
C ILE A 903 46.10 13.24 18.69
N LYS A 904 45.04 13.43 19.48
CA LYS A 904 44.91 12.96 20.85
C LYS A 904 43.60 12.22 21.05
N TYR A 905 43.67 11.02 21.62
CA TYR A 905 42.51 10.26 22.05
C TYR A 905 42.00 10.77 23.40
N GLU A 906 40.68 10.93 23.51
CA GLU A 906 39.99 11.26 24.75
C GLU A 906 38.85 10.24 24.95
N ASP A 907 38.75 9.67 26.16
CA ASP A 907 37.77 8.64 26.51
C ASP A 907 37.76 7.34 25.66
N ILE A 908 38.83 7.08 24.91
CA ILE A 908 39.05 5.83 24.16
C ILE A 908 39.95 4.91 25.00
N LYS A 909 39.38 3.84 25.56
CA LYS A 909 40.06 2.85 26.41
C LYS A 909 39.80 1.42 25.92
N SER A 910 40.88 0.67 25.71
CA SER A 910 40.82 -0.75 25.30
C SER A 910 40.00 -1.58 26.29
N GLY A 911 39.08 -2.39 25.77
CA GLY A 911 38.15 -3.25 26.51
C GLY A 911 36.88 -2.59 27.06
N ILE A 912 36.78 -1.24 27.03
CA ILE A 912 35.60 -0.49 27.51
C ILE A 912 34.92 0.26 26.36
N THR A 913 35.62 1.25 25.77
CA THR A 913 35.12 2.06 24.65
C THR A 913 35.81 1.75 23.33
N LEU A 914 36.76 0.82 23.35
CA LEU A 914 37.52 0.34 22.21
C LEU A 914 37.61 -1.19 22.26
N SER A 915 37.00 -1.87 21.30
CA SER A 915 37.25 -3.28 21.03
C SER A 915 38.46 -3.38 20.11
N GLU A 916 39.40 -4.23 20.49
CA GLU A 916 40.57 -4.58 19.71
C GLU A 916 40.38 -6.01 19.22
N ASP A 917 39.81 -6.13 18.03
CA ASP A 917 39.63 -7.43 17.40
C ASP A 917 40.93 -7.78 16.68
N ILE A 918 41.53 -8.90 17.07
CA ILE A 918 42.69 -9.44 16.39
C ILE A 918 42.15 -10.30 15.26
N ASP A 919 42.34 -9.84 14.03
CA ASP A 919 42.07 -10.68 12.87
C ASP A 919 43.08 -11.84 12.87
N GLU A 920 42.59 -13.06 13.16
CA GLU A 920 43.36 -14.29 13.42
C GLU A 920 44.37 -14.65 12.31
N ARG A 921 44.29 -14.00 11.13
CA ARG A 921 45.17 -14.28 9.98
C ARG A 921 46.11 -13.14 9.59
N SER A 922 45.79 -11.89 9.90
CA SER A 922 46.58 -10.73 9.45
C SER A 922 47.49 -10.12 10.52
N GLU A 923 47.38 -10.60 11.77
CA GLU A 923 48.10 -10.07 12.95
C GLU A 923 47.91 -8.56 13.19
N ARG A 924 46.97 -7.92 12.49
CA ARG A 924 46.61 -6.52 12.67
C ARG A 924 45.46 -6.39 13.67
N ILE A 925 45.58 -5.37 14.52
CA ILE A 925 44.58 -5.04 15.53
C ILE A 925 43.57 -4.08 14.88
N GLU A 926 42.35 -4.55 14.63
CA GLU A 926 41.25 -3.68 14.25
C GLU A 926 40.71 -2.99 15.49
N ARG A 927 40.70 -1.65 15.45
CA ARG A 927 40.31 -0.80 16.57
C ARG A 927 38.90 -0.25 16.34
N ILE A 928 37.91 -0.89 16.93
CA ILE A 928 36.49 -0.59 16.76
C ILE A 928 35.96 0.13 18.00
N ILE A 929 35.31 1.28 17.81
CA ILE A 929 34.69 2.02 18.92
C ILE A 929 33.41 1.31 19.39
N THR A 930 33.38 0.95 20.68
CA THR A 930 32.21 0.38 21.35
C THR A 930 31.61 1.36 22.34
N GLU A 931 30.30 1.26 22.60
CA GLU A 931 29.69 2.04 23.66
C GLU A 931 30.12 1.53 25.04
N ASP A 932 30.43 2.44 25.96
CA ASP A 932 30.63 2.13 27.36
C ASP A 932 29.32 1.61 27.98
N LYS A 933 29.34 0.41 28.57
CA LYS A 933 28.17 -0.19 29.24
C LYS A 933 27.65 0.68 30.38
N ASP A 934 28.54 1.42 31.05
CA ASP A 934 28.20 2.32 32.15
C ASP A 934 27.82 3.74 31.69
N ARG A 935 27.91 4.03 30.38
CA ARG A 935 27.57 5.31 29.72
C ARG A 935 28.26 6.54 30.31
N LYS A 936 29.49 6.38 30.83
CA LYS A 936 30.28 7.48 31.44
C LYS A 936 31.38 8.00 30.52
N LEU A 937 31.97 7.14 29.69
CA LEU A 937 33.06 7.50 28.80
C LEU A 937 32.54 7.80 27.38
N HIS A 938 33.01 8.90 26.79
CA HIS A 938 32.53 9.41 25.51
C HIS A 938 33.68 9.54 24.49
N PRO A 939 33.96 8.51 23.69
CA PRO A 939 35.14 8.47 22.81
C PRO A 939 35.17 9.65 21.83
N LYS A 940 36.24 10.44 21.92
CA LYS A 940 36.49 11.66 21.14
C LYS A 940 37.91 11.64 20.58
N LEU A 941 38.07 12.23 19.40
CA LEU A 941 39.34 12.45 18.73
C LEU A 941 39.59 13.96 18.65
N ILE A 942 40.67 14.43 19.28
CA ILE A 942 41.05 15.83 19.33
C ILE A 942 42.28 16.06 18.43
N ILE A 943 42.30 17.18 17.70
CA ILE A 943 43.48 17.67 16.99
C ILE A 943 44.07 18.85 17.76
N LEU A 944 45.35 18.76 18.10
CA LEU A 944 46.13 19.74 18.83
C LEU A 944 47.07 20.51 17.88
N ASP A 945 47.25 21.80 18.16
CA ASP A 945 48.29 22.64 17.54
C ASP A 945 49.67 22.34 18.13
N ASP A 946 50.73 22.92 17.57
CA ASP A 946 52.12 22.85 18.08
C ASP A 946 52.28 23.40 19.51
N LYS A 947 51.23 24.07 20.05
CA LYS A 947 51.13 24.60 21.42
C LYS A 947 50.18 23.81 22.34
N ASP A 948 49.85 22.56 21.99
CA ASP A 948 48.90 21.69 22.72
C ASP A 948 47.50 22.28 22.93
N LYS A 949 47.12 23.27 22.12
CA LYS A 949 45.77 23.85 22.12
C LYS A 949 44.88 23.07 21.16
N THR A 950 43.68 22.71 21.61
CA THR A 950 42.66 22.05 20.78
C THR A 950 42.23 22.95 19.62
N ILE A 951 42.47 22.48 18.40
CA ILE A 951 42.05 23.14 17.16
C ILE A 951 40.69 22.60 16.72
N GLU A 952 40.54 21.28 16.71
CA GLU A 952 39.35 20.57 16.25
C GLU A 952 39.07 19.36 17.13
N GLN A 953 37.79 18.99 17.24
CA GLN A 953 37.33 17.87 18.04
C GLN A 953 36.24 17.11 17.28
N PHE A 954 36.39 15.79 17.20
CA PHE A 954 35.45 14.88 16.55
C PHE A 954 34.93 13.87 17.58
N SER A 955 33.62 13.71 17.66
CA SER A 955 33.02 12.62 18.44
C SER A 955 32.95 11.36 17.59
N LEU A 956 33.27 10.21 18.18
CA LEU A 956 33.27 8.94 17.46
C LEU A 956 31.98 8.16 17.77
N PRO A 957 31.18 7.81 16.75
CA PRO A 957 30.01 6.96 16.95
C PRO A 957 30.44 5.51 17.21
N SER A 958 29.52 4.70 17.74
CA SER A 958 29.76 3.27 17.91
C SER A 958 29.85 2.55 16.56
N GLY A 959 30.74 1.57 16.45
CA GLY A 959 31.04 0.86 15.21
C GLY A 959 32.00 1.60 14.26
N ALA A 960 32.57 2.73 14.69
CA ALA A 960 33.58 3.44 13.92
C ALA A 960 34.97 2.78 14.07
N TYR A 961 35.68 2.62 12.96
CA TYR A 961 37.04 2.09 12.89
C TYR A 961 38.06 3.23 12.98
N LEU A 962 38.99 3.13 13.92
CA LEU A 962 40.12 4.05 14.04
C LEU A 962 41.23 3.65 13.08
N ILE A 963 41.58 4.54 12.14
CA ILE A 963 42.65 4.29 11.14
C ILE A 963 44.01 4.77 11.64
N ILE A 964 44.04 5.85 12.42
CA ILE A 964 45.26 6.58 12.77
C ILE A 964 45.57 6.45 14.26
N ASP A 965 46.84 6.31 14.62
CA ASP A 965 47.28 6.15 16.01
C ASP A 965 47.23 7.45 16.84
N ASN A 966 47.09 7.29 18.16
CA ASN A 966 47.19 8.38 19.11
C ASN A 966 48.58 9.03 19.06
N GLY A 967 48.64 10.36 18.93
CA GLY A 967 49.88 11.12 18.85
C GLY A 967 50.48 11.28 17.46
N ALA A 968 49.87 10.70 16.41
CA ALA A 968 50.29 10.89 15.02
C ALA A 968 49.97 12.30 14.50
N ALA A 969 50.74 12.75 13.50
CA ALA A 969 50.48 14.01 12.80
C ALA A 969 49.46 13.79 11.68
N ALA A 970 48.44 14.65 11.60
CA ALA A 970 47.46 14.66 10.51
C ALA A 970 47.63 15.91 9.64
N LEU A 971 47.57 15.72 8.32
CA LEU A 971 47.46 16.78 7.33
C LEU A 971 45.98 17.00 6.95
N PRO A 972 45.62 18.20 6.46
CA PRO A 972 44.26 18.46 5.95
C PRO A 972 43.90 17.51 4.81
N GLY A 973 42.88 16.68 5.00
CA GLY A 973 42.44 15.65 4.05
C GLY A 973 42.72 14.22 4.48
N ASP A 974 43.55 13.99 5.51
CA ASP A 974 43.81 12.64 6.02
C ASP A 974 42.57 12.03 6.69
N SER A 975 42.25 10.79 6.33
CA SER A 975 41.17 10.00 6.95
C SER A 975 41.59 9.52 8.34
N LEU A 976 40.89 9.99 9.37
CA LEU A 976 41.17 9.69 10.77
C LEU A 976 40.38 8.47 11.24
N VAL A 977 39.10 8.43 10.86
CA VAL A 977 38.12 7.43 11.29
C VAL A 977 37.34 6.99 10.06
N LYS A 978 37.05 5.69 10.00
CA LYS A 978 36.23 5.07 8.97
C LYS A 978 34.95 4.52 9.60
N ILE A 979 33.81 4.92 9.07
CA ILE A 979 32.52 4.38 9.46
C ILE A 979 32.02 3.58 8.27
N LEU A 980 31.88 2.26 8.43
CA LEU A 980 31.32 1.41 7.39
C LEU A 980 29.82 1.70 7.28
N GLN A 981 29.38 2.14 6.11
CA GLN A 981 27.97 2.14 5.77
C GLN A 981 27.57 0.73 5.38
N GLU A 982 26.54 0.20 6.03
CA GLU A 982 25.94 -1.05 5.56
C GLU A 982 25.34 -0.84 4.16
N PHE A 983 25.70 -1.73 3.24
CA PHE A 983 25.16 -1.80 1.89
C PHE A 983 23.61 -1.79 1.93
N GLY A 984 23.00 -0.74 1.40
CA GLY A 984 21.54 -0.56 1.33
C GLY A 984 20.88 0.31 2.41
N LYS A 985 21.63 0.93 3.35
CA LYS A 985 21.06 1.93 4.29
C LYS A 985 20.70 3.25 3.64
N THR A 986 21.30 3.61 2.51
CA THR A 986 21.08 4.91 1.86
C THR A 986 19.69 5.06 1.24
N LYS A 987 18.93 3.97 1.03
CA LYS A 987 17.52 4.05 0.63
C LYS A 987 16.66 3.01 1.36
N ASP A 988 15.98 3.44 2.42
CA ASP A 988 14.87 2.78 3.13
C ASP A 988 13.62 2.56 2.23
N ILE A 989 13.80 2.61 0.91
CA ILE A 989 12.81 2.39 -0.16
C ILE A 989 12.80 0.90 -0.55
N THR A 990 13.85 0.14 -0.25
CA THR A 990 14.02 -1.28 -0.64
C THR A 990 13.12 -2.26 0.12
N GLY A 991 12.39 -1.80 1.13
CA GLY A 991 11.52 -2.65 1.96
C GLY A 991 10.27 -3.19 1.27
N GLY A 992 10.01 -2.84 0.02
CA GLY A 992 8.86 -3.31 -0.76
C GLY A 992 7.50 -3.02 -0.09
N LEU A 993 6.56 -3.95 -0.22
CA LEU A 993 5.20 -3.81 0.32
C LEU A 993 5.13 -3.62 1.86
N PRO A 994 5.93 -4.31 2.71
CA PRO A 994 5.96 -4.05 4.14
C PRO A 994 6.21 -2.58 4.50
N LYS A 995 7.09 -1.90 3.77
CA LYS A 995 7.36 -0.47 3.99
C LYS A 995 6.14 0.39 3.69
N VAL A 996 5.46 0.11 2.57
CA VAL A 996 4.20 0.77 2.20
C VAL A 996 3.13 0.55 3.28
N ALA A 997 3.01 -0.67 3.79
CA ALA A 997 2.08 -0.98 4.87
C ALA A 997 2.43 -0.24 6.18
N ASP A 998 3.70 -0.12 6.54
CA ASP A 998 4.15 0.61 7.72
C ASP A 998 3.88 2.12 7.62
N LEU A 999 4.07 2.70 6.42
CA LEU A 999 3.74 4.10 6.13
C LEU A 999 2.23 4.36 6.23
N PHE A 1000 1.39 3.49 5.65
CA PHE A 1000 -0.07 3.61 5.78
C PHE A 1000 -0.60 3.32 7.20
N GLU A 1001 0.11 2.52 7.99
CA GLU A 1001 -0.22 2.34 9.41
C GLU A 1001 0.34 3.44 10.31
N ALA A 1002 1.05 4.43 9.73
CA ALA A 1002 1.69 5.52 10.45
C ALA A 1002 2.51 5.03 11.66
N LYS A 1003 3.22 3.91 11.48
CA LYS A 1003 4.04 3.33 12.56
C LYS A 1003 5.22 4.24 12.83
N ILE A 1004 5.50 4.43 14.12
CA ILE A 1004 6.68 5.17 14.57
C ILE A 1004 7.93 4.42 14.10
N VAL A 1005 8.85 5.15 13.49
CA VAL A 1005 10.11 4.60 13.01
C VAL A 1005 10.99 4.24 14.21
N LYS A 1006 11.48 3.00 14.28
CA LYS A 1006 12.34 2.53 15.39
C LYS A 1006 13.64 3.34 15.50
N ASP A 1007 14.25 3.66 14.36
CA ASP A 1007 15.45 4.50 14.24
C ASP A 1007 15.13 5.85 13.59
N ALA A 1008 14.19 6.60 14.19
CA ALA A 1008 13.79 7.93 13.72
C ALA A 1008 14.94 8.94 13.86
N ALA A 1009 15.19 9.73 12.82
CA ALA A 1009 16.03 10.92 12.88
C ALA A 1009 15.31 12.03 13.65
N VAL A 1010 16.04 12.72 14.52
CA VAL A 1010 15.53 13.90 15.22
C VAL A 1010 15.60 15.10 14.28
N ILE A 1011 14.48 15.80 14.12
CA ILE A 1011 14.37 17.02 13.29
C ILE A 1011 14.25 18.27 14.17
N SER A 1012 14.70 19.42 13.67
CA SER A 1012 14.50 20.69 14.37
C SER A 1012 13.04 21.14 14.30
N ASP A 1013 12.43 21.52 15.42
CA ASP A 1013 11.11 22.15 15.49
C ASP A 1013 11.14 23.67 15.13
N ILE A 1014 12.30 24.33 15.24
CA ILE A 1014 12.44 25.78 15.01
C ILE A 1014 13.60 26.12 14.05
N ASP A 1015 13.50 27.27 13.39
CA ASP A 1015 14.62 27.88 12.67
C ASP A 1015 15.61 28.48 13.67
N GLY A 1016 16.91 28.25 13.47
CA GLY A 1016 17.93 28.86 14.33
C GLY A 1016 19.33 28.26 14.20
N THR A 1017 20.20 28.72 15.10
CA THR A 1017 21.60 28.27 15.19
C THR A 1017 21.73 27.10 16.16
N VAL A 1018 22.46 26.06 15.75
CA VAL A 1018 22.68 24.85 16.55
C VAL A 1018 23.80 25.07 17.56
N GLU A 1019 23.52 24.79 18.83
CA GLU A 1019 24.50 24.68 19.92
C GLU A 1019 24.52 23.25 20.47
N ILE A 1020 25.66 22.57 20.37
CA ILE A 1020 25.80 21.18 20.81
C ILE A 1020 26.35 21.14 22.24
N GLY A 1021 25.53 20.65 23.18
CA GLY A 1021 25.92 20.49 24.58
C GLY A 1021 26.71 19.21 24.86
N ASP A 1022 27.39 19.17 26.00
CA ASP A 1022 28.08 17.97 26.47
C ASP A 1022 27.09 16.85 26.82
N PRO A 1023 27.40 15.59 26.48
CA PRO A 1023 26.54 14.46 26.77
C PRO A 1023 26.40 14.22 28.28
N LYS A 1024 25.17 13.97 28.75
CA LYS A 1024 24.84 13.60 30.13
C LYS A 1024 24.05 12.29 30.12
N MET A 1025 24.48 11.31 30.91
CA MET A 1025 23.85 9.98 31.02
C MET A 1025 23.64 9.25 29.67
N GLY A 1026 24.56 9.40 28.71
CA GLY A 1026 24.47 8.76 27.39
C GLY A 1026 23.55 9.45 26.38
N ILE A 1027 23.03 10.63 26.70
CA ILE A 1027 22.22 11.47 25.81
C ILE A 1027 22.98 12.76 25.55
N ARG A 1028 23.03 13.19 24.30
CA ARG A 1028 23.58 14.47 23.86
C ARG A 1028 22.45 15.46 23.63
N ASN A 1029 22.48 16.56 24.39
CA ASN A 1029 21.49 17.62 24.28
C ASN A 1029 21.96 18.62 23.20
N ILE A 1030 21.14 18.82 22.17
CA ILE A 1030 21.36 19.82 21.13
C ILE A 1030 20.35 20.94 21.34
N LYS A 1031 20.81 22.18 21.37
CA LYS A 1031 19.95 23.35 21.46
C LYS A 1031 19.89 24.04 20.11
N VAL A 1032 18.70 24.45 19.69
CA VAL A 1032 18.53 25.35 18.55
C VAL A 1032 18.02 26.67 19.08
N ILE A 1033 18.75 27.74 18.78
CA ILE A 1033 18.46 29.11 19.24
C ILE A 1033 17.96 29.90 18.04
N SER A 1034 16.68 30.28 18.08
CA SER A 1034 16.08 31.12 17.03
C SER A 1034 16.56 32.57 17.14
N GLU A 1035 16.47 33.32 16.04
CA GLU A 1035 16.79 34.76 16.00
C GLU A 1035 15.97 35.57 17.02
N GLY A 1036 14.75 35.12 17.34
CA GLY A 1036 13.88 35.72 18.37
C GLY A 1036 14.18 35.34 19.82
N GLY A 1037 15.25 34.56 20.07
CA GLY A 1037 15.67 34.16 21.43
C GLY A 1037 14.97 32.95 22.03
N SER A 1038 14.06 32.29 21.30
CA SER A 1038 13.46 31.02 21.73
C SER A 1038 14.46 29.87 21.59
N ILE A 1039 14.67 29.11 22.68
CA ILE A 1039 15.59 27.98 22.72
C ILE A 1039 14.78 26.68 22.75
N LYS A 1040 15.10 25.74 21.86
CA LYS A 1040 14.52 24.40 21.86
C LYS A 1040 15.63 23.35 22.04
N GLU A 1041 15.46 22.46 23.01
CA GLU A 1041 16.42 21.40 23.33
C GLU A 1041 15.97 20.05 22.76
N TYR A 1042 16.91 19.28 22.21
CA TYR A 1042 16.70 17.97 21.61
C TYR A 1042 17.66 16.96 22.22
N ASP A 1043 17.11 15.82 22.66
CA ASP A 1043 17.87 14.74 23.26
C ASP A 1043 18.19 13.66 22.22
N ILE A 1044 19.46 13.54 21.83
CA ILE A 1044 19.94 12.57 20.85
C ILE A 1044 20.82 11.52 21.54
N PRO A 1045 20.58 10.21 21.36
CA PRO A 1045 21.47 9.18 21.87
C PRO A 1045 22.91 9.36 21.38
N TYR A 1046 23.89 9.26 22.29
CA TYR A 1046 25.30 9.57 22.00
C TYR A 1046 25.89 8.73 20.85
N GLY A 1047 25.48 7.47 20.69
CA GLY A 1047 25.99 6.58 19.63
C GLY A 1047 25.60 6.94 18.20
N ARG A 1048 24.68 7.90 18.00
CA ARG A 1048 24.20 8.29 16.66
C ARG A 1048 25.08 9.36 16.01
N TYR A 1049 25.29 9.23 14.70
CA TYR A 1049 26.03 10.21 13.92
C TYR A 1049 25.21 11.51 13.73
N LEU A 1050 25.82 12.66 14.02
CA LEU A 1050 25.21 13.98 13.83
C LEU A 1050 25.51 14.50 12.42
N LEU A 1051 24.48 15.04 11.77
CA LEU A 1051 24.60 15.66 10.44
C LEU A 1051 24.95 17.15 10.52
N VAL A 1052 24.74 17.76 11.70
CA VAL A 1052 24.92 19.20 11.95
C VAL A 1052 26.17 19.48 12.76
N ILE A 1053 26.76 20.65 12.53
CA ILE A 1053 27.97 21.14 13.23
C ILE A 1053 27.56 22.26 14.20
N ASN A 1054 28.33 22.42 15.28
CA ASN A 1054 28.13 23.52 16.22
C ASN A 1054 28.24 24.89 15.51
N GLY A 1055 27.26 25.77 15.70
CA GLY A 1055 27.15 27.07 15.04
C GLY A 1055 26.56 27.05 13.62
N GLN A 1056 26.06 25.90 13.14
CA GLN A 1056 25.36 25.81 11.86
C GLN A 1056 23.93 26.33 11.97
N GLU A 1057 23.47 27.07 10.96
CA GLU A 1057 22.06 27.42 10.81
C GLU A 1057 21.26 26.24 10.27
N VAL A 1058 20.14 25.94 10.93
CA VAL A 1058 19.18 24.91 10.53
C VAL A 1058 17.79 25.50 10.41
N ARG A 1059 17.01 24.96 9.47
CA ARG A 1059 15.60 25.29 9.31
C ARG A 1059 14.72 24.29 10.04
N ALA A 1060 13.50 24.69 10.34
CA ALA A 1060 12.46 23.84 10.89
C ALA A 1060 12.22 22.64 9.96
N GLY A 1061 12.42 21.45 10.52
CA GLY A 1061 12.32 20.14 9.89
C GLY A 1061 13.60 19.61 9.26
N ASP A 1062 14.74 20.30 9.39
CA ASP A 1062 16.05 19.74 9.01
C ASP A 1062 16.47 18.63 9.98
N LYS A 1063 17.13 17.60 9.44
CA LYS A 1063 17.63 16.46 10.23
C LYS A 1063 18.87 16.86 11.03
N LEU A 1064 18.85 16.60 12.33
CA LEU A 1064 19.99 16.82 13.22
C LEU A 1064 20.92 15.60 13.29
N CYS A 1065 20.38 14.39 13.11
CA CYS A 1065 21.13 13.13 13.16
C CYS A 1065 20.73 12.16 12.04
N GLU A 1066 21.54 11.11 11.88
CA GLU A 1066 21.26 10.02 10.94
C GLU A 1066 19.98 9.25 11.34
N GLY A 1067 19.22 8.83 10.32
CA GLY A 1067 17.97 8.09 10.48
C GLY A 1067 16.89 8.49 9.46
N SER A 1068 15.79 7.75 9.48
CA SER A 1068 14.60 8.05 8.67
C SER A 1068 13.72 9.07 9.38
N VAL A 1069 13.13 10.02 8.65
CA VAL A 1069 12.22 11.01 9.26
C VAL A 1069 10.91 10.35 9.63
N ASP A 1070 10.42 10.63 10.83
CA ASP A 1070 9.10 10.18 11.25
C ASP A 1070 7.99 11.13 10.74
N PRO A 1071 6.93 10.63 10.09
CA PRO A 1071 5.80 11.45 9.64
C PRO A 1071 5.11 12.26 10.75
N HIS A 1072 5.09 11.76 12.00
CA HIS A 1072 4.48 12.44 13.14
C HIS A 1072 5.25 13.70 13.53
N ASP A 1073 6.58 13.67 13.41
CA ASP A 1073 7.42 14.84 13.66
C ASP A 1073 7.21 15.91 12.58
N ILE A 1074 7.07 15.50 11.30
CA ILE A 1074 6.75 16.45 10.22
C ILE A 1074 5.41 17.13 10.45
N LEU A 1075 4.38 16.38 10.88
CA LEU A 1075 3.07 16.95 11.20
C LEU A 1075 3.16 18.01 12.31
N ARG A 1076 3.96 17.75 13.35
CA ARG A 1076 4.15 18.67 14.47
C ARG A 1076 4.87 19.96 14.05
N VAL A 1077 5.88 19.85 13.18
CA VAL A 1077 6.77 20.96 12.83
C VAL A 1077 6.29 21.75 11.62
N LYS A 1078 6.03 21.07 10.49
CA LYS A 1078 5.70 21.69 9.19
C LYS A 1078 4.19 21.74 8.92
N GLY A 1079 3.37 21.15 9.80
CA GLY A 1079 1.92 21.11 9.67
C GLY A 1079 1.41 19.97 8.79
N TRP A 1080 0.09 19.93 8.63
CA TRP A 1080 -0.62 18.80 8.02
C TRP A 1080 -0.35 18.64 6.52
N LEU A 1081 -0.24 19.73 5.76
CA LEU A 1081 -0.02 19.67 4.31
C LEU A 1081 1.35 19.05 3.99
N ALA A 1082 2.42 19.52 4.66
CA ALA A 1082 3.76 18.97 4.49
C ALA A 1082 3.85 17.49 4.89
N ALA A 1083 3.14 17.08 5.94
CA ALA A 1083 3.07 15.67 6.34
C ALA A 1083 2.37 14.80 5.27
N GLN A 1084 1.29 15.30 4.66
CA GLN A 1084 0.59 14.61 3.58
C GLN A 1084 1.45 14.45 2.33
N GLU A 1085 2.14 15.52 1.92
CA GLU A 1085 3.05 15.50 0.78
C GLU A 1085 4.23 14.56 1.01
N PHE A 1086 4.82 14.60 2.21
CA PHE A 1086 5.88 13.69 2.58
C PHE A 1086 5.44 12.22 2.48
N LEU A 1087 4.30 11.86 3.07
CA LEU A 1087 3.77 10.50 3.00
C LEU A 1087 3.47 10.09 1.55
N THR A 1088 2.85 10.96 0.77
CA THR A 1088 2.54 10.70 -0.64
C THR A 1088 3.81 10.40 -1.43
N ASN A 1089 4.84 11.25 -1.29
CA ASN A 1089 6.11 11.08 -1.99
C ASN A 1089 6.89 9.83 -1.54
N GLN A 1090 6.91 9.53 -0.24
CA GLN A 1090 7.59 8.33 0.28
C GLN A 1090 6.94 7.03 -0.20
N ILE A 1091 5.60 6.96 -0.18
CA ILE A 1091 4.88 5.78 -0.66
C ILE A 1091 5.08 5.61 -2.16
N GLN A 1092 4.94 6.70 -2.92
CA GLN A 1092 5.11 6.72 -4.36
C GLN A 1092 6.54 6.32 -4.78
N ALA A 1093 7.56 6.73 -4.03
CA ALA A 1093 8.95 6.34 -4.28
C ALA A 1093 9.16 4.81 -4.25
N VAL A 1094 8.45 4.09 -3.38
CA VAL A 1094 8.52 2.61 -3.32
C VAL A 1094 7.95 1.98 -4.59
N TYR A 1095 6.80 2.46 -5.07
CA TYR A 1095 6.20 1.96 -6.31
C TYR A 1095 7.05 2.31 -7.54
N ARG A 1096 7.60 3.54 -7.58
CA ARG A 1096 8.50 4.00 -8.66
C ARG A 1096 9.79 3.20 -8.74
N LEU A 1097 10.41 2.87 -7.60
CA LEU A 1097 11.60 2.02 -7.54
C LEU A 1097 11.38 0.65 -8.21
N GLN A 1098 10.13 0.17 -8.18
CA GLN A 1098 9.73 -1.09 -8.81
C GLN A 1098 9.10 -0.91 -10.20
N LYS A 1099 9.26 0.28 -10.81
CA LYS A 1099 8.75 0.65 -12.14
C LYS A 1099 7.22 0.51 -12.30
N VAL A 1100 6.49 0.62 -11.19
CA VAL A 1100 5.02 0.65 -11.20
C VAL A 1100 4.55 2.09 -11.18
N LYS A 1101 3.85 2.50 -12.23
CA LYS A 1101 3.28 3.85 -12.35
C LYS A 1101 1.90 3.90 -11.68
N ILE A 1102 1.76 4.75 -10.67
CA ILE A 1102 0.48 5.08 -10.01
C ILE A 1102 0.35 6.59 -10.00
N ASN A 1103 -0.82 7.15 -10.28
CA ASN A 1103 -1.01 8.59 -10.17
C ASN A 1103 -1.07 9.02 -8.69
N ASP A 1104 -0.35 10.09 -8.34
CA ASP A 1104 -0.26 10.64 -6.98
C ASP A 1104 -1.65 10.86 -6.34
N LYS A 1105 -2.69 11.18 -7.13
CA LYS A 1105 -4.05 11.45 -6.62
C LYS A 1105 -4.63 10.29 -5.80
N HIS A 1106 -4.33 9.04 -6.18
CA HIS A 1106 -4.84 7.87 -5.48
C HIS A 1106 -4.24 7.74 -4.08
N ILE A 1107 -2.93 7.94 -3.95
CA ILE A 1107 -2.25 7.93 -2.64
C ILE A 1107 -2.73 9.11 -1.80
N SER A 1108 -2.90 10.29 -2.41
CA SER A 1108 -3.43 11.47 -1.75
C SER A 1108 -4.82 11.26 -1.15
N VAL A 1109 -5.72 10.50 -1.81
CA VAL A 1109 -7.03 10.15 -1.25
C VAL A 1109 -6.89 9.40 0.07
N ILE A 1110 -6.00 8.40 0.14
CA ILE A 1110 -5.78 7.60 1.36
C ILE A 1110 -5.12 8.44 2.45
N VAL A 1111 -4.07 9.18 2.10
CA VAL A 1111 -3.32 10.03 3.03
C VAL A 1111 -4.21 11.12 3.63
N ARG A 1112 -5.15 11.69 2.85
CA ARG A 1112 -6.19 12.60 3.38
C ARG A 1112 -7.03 11.95 4.47
N GLN A 1113 -7.43 10.69 4.30
CA GLN A 1113 -8.22 9.98 5.32
C GLN A 1113 -7.42 9.70 6.60
N MET A 1114 -6.09 9.54 6.52
CA MET A 1114 -5.23 9.33 7.70
C MET A 1114 -5.18 10.57 8.62
N LEU A 1115 -5.40 11.77 8.08
CA LEU A 1115 -5.37 13.07 8.79
C LEU A 1115 -6.76 13.71 8.96
N ARG A 1116 -7.85 12.96 8.71
CA ARG A 1116 -9.23 13.45 8.80
C ARG A 1116 -9.68 13.77 10.23
N LYS A 1117 -9.00 13.19 11.23
CA LYS A 1117 -9.37 13.34 12.65
C LYS A 1117 -8.46 14.33 13.36
N VAL A 1118 -9.04 15.02 14.33
CA VAL A 1118 -8.34 15.94 15.23
C VAL A 1118 -8.49 15.46 16.66
N LYS A 1119 -7.54 15.84 17.51
CA LYS A 1119 -7.63 15.60 18.94
C LYS A 1119 -7.90 16.92 19.66
N ILE A 1120 -8.95 16.94 20.46
CA ILE A 1120 -9.34 18.12 21.25
C ILE A 1120 -8.34 18.29 22.39
N GLU A 1121 -7.75 19.48 22.50
CA GLU A 1121 -6.89 19.87 23.62
C GLU A 1121 -7.68 20.61 24.69
N ASP A 1122 -8.53 21.54 24.27
CA ASP A 1122 -9.42 22.28 25.15
C ASP A 1122 -10.81 22.28 24.50
N PRO A 1123 -11.83 21.68 25.14
CA PRO A 1123 -13.18 21.67 24.59
C PRO A 1123 -13.85 23.05 24.59
N GLY A 1124 -13.35 24.05 25.32
CA GLY A 1124 -14.03 25.34 25.43
C GLY A 1124 -15.46 25.18 25.97
N ASP A 1125 -16.43 25.82 25.32
CA ASP A 1125 -17.86 25.70 25.62
C ASP A 1125 -18.58 24.66 24.73
N SER A 1126 -17.83 23.86 23.96
CA SER A 1126 -18.39 22.83 23.09
C SER A 1126 -18.88 21.59 23.84
N SER A 1127 -19.60 20.71 23.15
CA SER A 1127 -19.99 19.39 23.67
C SER A 1127 -18.85 18.36 23.70
N PHE A 1128 -17.63 18.72 23.25
CA PHE A 1128 -16.52 17.77 23.17
C PHE A 1128 -15.87 17.50 24.52
N ILE A 1129 -15.18 16.37 24.61
CA ILE A 1129 -14.37 16.01 25.78
C ILE A 1129 -12.89 16.25 25.48
N GLU A 1130 -12.14 16.74 26.46
CA GLU A 1130 -10.68 16.83 26.37
C GLU A 1130 -10.04 15.48 26.00
N GLY A 1131 -9.16 15.50 25.00
CA GLY A 1131 -8.50 14.32 24.46
C GLY A 1131 -9.38 13.44 23.57
N GLU A 1132 -10.63 13.84 23.31
CA GLU A 1132 -11.50 13.18 22.35
C GLU A 1132 -10.93 13.28 20.94
N ILE A 1133 -11.07 12.18 20.19
CA ILE A 1133 -10.75 12.14 18.77
C ILE A 1133 -12.05 12.37 18.02
N ALA A 1134 -12.18 13.55 17.43
CA ALA A 1134 -13.34 13.98 16.68
C ALA A 1134 -12.99 14.17 15.19
N GLU A 1135 -14.03 14.29 14.37
CA GLU A 1135 -13.87 14.60 12.96
C GLU A 1135 -13.56 16.08 12.77
N ARG A 1136 -12.53 16.41 11.97
CA ARG A 1136 -12.10 17.80 11.76
C ARG A 1136 -13.26 18.70 11.31
N GLN A 1137 -14.09 18.20 10.39
CA GLN A 1137 -15.21 18.95 9.85
C GLN A 1137 -16.26 19.30 10.91
N LYS A 1138 -16.62 18.33 11.76
CA LYS A 1138 -17.58 18.55 12.86
C LYS A 1138 -17.07 19.55 13.89
N VAL A 1139 -15.78 19.50 14.21
CA VAL A 1139 -15.17 20.46 15.15
C VAL A 1139 -15.14 21.86 14.52
N TYR A 1140 -14.89 21.96 13.22
CA TYR A 1140 -14.94 23.24 12.50
C TYR A 1140 -16.36 23.84 12.49
N GLU A 1141 -17.38 23.04 12.17
CA GLU A 1141 -18.79 23.47 12.17
C GLU A 1141 -19.25 23.90 13.57
N GLU A 1142 -18.92 23.11 14.59
CA GLU A 1142 -19.24 23.44 15.99
C GLU A 1142 -18.53 24.72 16.44
N ASN A 1143 -17.25 24.89 16.12
CA ASN A 1143 -16.53 26.12 16.43
C ASN A 1143 -17.10 27.34 15.70
N LEU A 1144 -17.57 27.17 14.47
CA LEU A 1144 -18.21 28.22 13.71
C LEU A 1144 -19.54 28.64 14.36
N ARG A 1145 -20.35 27.68 14.83
CA ARG A 1145 -21.56 27.95 15.63
C ARG A 1145 -21.22 28.68 16.93
N LEU A 1146 -20.27 28.17 17.72
CA LEU A 1146 -19.86 28.79 18.99
C LEU A 1146 -19.34 30.22 18.78
N THR A 1147 -18.60 30.47 17.70
CA THR A 1147 -18.10 31.80 17.37
C THR A 1147 -19.24 32.75 17.01
N GLN A 1148 -20.26 32.29 16.28
CA GLN A 1148 -21.47 33.07 15.98
C GLN A 1148 -22.28 33.40 17.25
N GLU A 1149 -22.27 32.49 18.23
CA GLU A 1149 -22.92 32.66 19.54
C GLU A 1149 -22.05 33.44 20.56
N ASN A 1150 -20.85 33.90 20.18
CA ASN A 1150 -19.85 34.52 21.06
C ASN A 1150 -19.39 33.66 22.26
N LEU A 1151 -19.41 32.33 22.09
CA LEU A 1151 -18.90 31.34 23.05
C LEU A 1151 -17.44 30.97 22.73
N ARG A 1152 -16.75 30.30 23.67
CA ARG A 1152 -15.35 29.89 23.47
C ARG A 1152 -15.26 28.65 22.57
N PRO A 1153 -14.61 28.73 21.39
CA PRO A 1153 -14.42 27.58 20.52
C PRO A 1153 -13.47 26.55 21.13
N ALA A 1154 -13.58 25.31 20.70
CA ALA A 1154 -12.68 24.24 21.09
C ALA A 1154 -11.32 24.38 20.39
N ASN A 1155 -10.23 24.22 21.15
CA ASN A 1155 -8.87 24.14 20.62
C ASN A 1155 -8.48 22.68 20.33
N TYR A 1156 -7.84 22.43 19.19
CA TYR A 1156 -7.50 21.09 18.72
C TYR A 1156 -6.23 21.06 17.88
N HIS A 1157 -5.55 19.91 17.83
CA HIS A 1157 -4.47 19.64 16.88
C HIS A 1157 -4.80 18.47 15.96
N SER A 1158 -4.25 18.50 14.75
CA SER A 1158 -4.35 17.38 13.80
C SER A 1158 -3.56 16.17 14.30
N ILE A 1159 -4.11 14.98 14.10
CA ILE A 1159 -3.43 13.73 14.45
C ILE A 1159 -3.31 12.84 13.21
N LEU A 1160 -2.15 12.20 13.06
CA LEU A 1160 -1.94 11.19 12.04
C LEU A 1160 -2.35 9.82 12.59
N LEU A 1161 -3.36 9.20 11.97
CA LEU A 1161 -3.81 7.86 12.33
C LEU A 1161 -3.49 6.86 11.22
N GLY A 1162 -2.97 5.70 11.61
CA GLY A 1162 -2.86 4.56 10.70
C GLY A 1162 -4.22 4.11 10.17
N ILE A 1163 -4.24 3.55 8.96
CA ILE A 1163 -5.48 3.14 8.27
C ILE A 1163 -6.36 2.19 9.10
N THR A 1164 -5.77 1.29 9.89
CA THR A 1164 -6.55 0.37 10.75
C THR A 1164 -7.30 1.14 11.85
N ARG A 1165 -6.63 2.11 12.49
CA ARG A 1165 -7.23 2.91 13.56
C ARG A 1165 -8.24 3.91 13.01
N ALA A 1166 -7.98 4.49 11.84
CA ALA A 1166 -8.91 5.37 11.15
C ALA A 1166 -10.22 4.65 10.77
N SER A 1167 -10.12 3.41 10.25
CA SER A 1167 -11.31 2.59 9.89
C SER A 1167 -12.22 2.27 11.09
N LEU A 1168 -11.63 2.03 12.26
CA LEU A 1168 -12.36 1.72 13.49
C LEU A 1168 -13.10 2.93 14.07
N LEU A 1169 -12.66 4.15 13.76
CA LEU A 1169 -13.22 5.41 14.24
C LEU A 1169 -14.17 6.07 13.21
N THR A 1170 -14.75 5.25 12.33
CA THR A 1170 -15.79 5.69 11.38
C THR A 1170 -17.11 5.95 12.11
N GLU A 1171 -17.96 6.79 11.51
CA GLU A 1171 -19.24 7.17 12.13
C GLU A 1171 -20.24 6.01 12.14
N SER A 1172 -20.30 5.28 11.03
CA SER A 1172 -21.10 4.07 10.92
C SER A 1172 -20.53 2.95 11.79
N PHE A 1173 -21.31 2.57 12.80
CA PHE A 1173 -20.98 1.40 13.60
C PHE A 1173 -21.19 0.08 12.81
N LEU A 1174 -22.05 0.04 11.79
CA LEU A 1174 -22.25 -1.15 10.96
C LEU A 1174 -21.02 -1.45 10.09
N SER A 1175 -20.48 -0.42 9.44
CA SER A 1175 -19.24 -0.56 8.69
C SER A 1175 -18.06 -0.91 9.59
N ALA A 1176 -17.91 -0.20 10.72
CA ALA A 1176 -16.84 -0.47 11.68
C ALA A 1176 -16.93 -1.91 12.25
N ALA A 1177 -18.14 -2.38 12.60
CA ALA A 1177 -18.37 -3.72 13.12
C ALA A 1177 -18.06 -4.83 12.09
N SER A 1178 -18.26 -4.56 10.80
CA SER A 1178 -17.88 -5.46 9.70
C SER A 1178 -16.34 -5.58 9.55
N PHE A 1179 -15.63 -4.53 9.96
CA PHE A 1179 -14.18 -4.44 9.87
C PHE A 1179 -13.49 -5.29 10.92
N GLN A 1180 -13.40 -4.88 12.19
CA GLN A 1180 -12.75 -5.65 13.28
C GLN A 1180 -13.40 -5.31 14.63
N GLU A 1181 -13.04 -6.04 15.70
CA GLU A 1181 -13.54 -5.78 17.06
C GLU A 1181 -15.07 -5.64 17.18
N THR A 1182 -15.82 -6.40 16.37
CA THR A 1182 -17.29 -6.33 16.25
C THR A 1182 -18.01 -6.20 17.59
N THR A 1183 -17.68 -7.02 18.59
CA THR A 1183 -18.31 -6.98 19.92
C THR A 1183 -18.08 -5.67 20.67
N ARG A 1184 -16.89 -5.07 20.56
CA ARG A 1184 -16.56 -3.79 21.22
C ARG A 1184 -17.29 -2.63 20.56
N ILE A 1185 -17.34 -2.63 19.23
CA ILE A 1185 -18.01 -1.58 18.46
C ILE A 1185 -19.51 -1.58 18.73
N LEU A 1186 -20.13 -2.78 18.75
CA LEU A 1186 -21.55 -2.91 19.05
C LEU A 1186 -21.88 -2.52 20.50
N SER A 1187 -20.99 -2.79 21.46
CA SER A 1187 -21.20 -2.38 22.86
C SER A 1187 -21.02 -0.89 23.10
N GLU A 1188 -20.12 -0.23 22.36
CA GLU A 1188 -19.98 1.23 22.39
C GLU A 1188 -21.18 1.90 21.71
N ALA A 1189 -21.64 1.36 20.58
CA ALA A 1189 -22.81 1.87 19.86
C ALA A 1189 -24.10 1.72 20.67
N SER A 1190 -24.27 0.63 21.41
CA SER A 1190 -25.48 0.40 22.22
C SER A 1190 -25.60 1.38 23.38
N ILE A 1191 -24.50 1.67 24.09
CA ILE A 1191 -24.50 2.61 25.22
C ILE A 1191 -24.80 4.05 24.76
N GLN A 1192 -24.29 4.42 23.59
CA GLN A 1192 -24.51 5.73 23.00
C GLN A 1192 -25.86 5.85 22.27
N ALA A 1193 -26.64 4.77 22.18
CA ALA A 1193 -27.83 4.67 21.32
C ALA A 1193 -27.57 5.21 19.90
N LYS A 1194 -26.40 4.88 19.32
CA LYS A 1194 -25.98 5.40 18.02
C LYS A 1194 -26.99 5.05 16.93
N ARG A 1195 -27.32 6.03 16.10
CA ARG A 1195 -28.12 5.86 14.88
C ARG A 1195 -27.20 5.91 13.67
N ASP A 1196 -27.35 4.94 12.77
CA ASP A 1196 -26.60 4.90 11.52
C ASP A 1196 -27.40 5.59 10.42
N LYS A 1197 -26.81 6.60 9.77
CA LYS A 1197 -27.45 7.36 8.69
C LYS A 1197 -27.40 6.65 7.33
N LEU A 1198 -26.69 5.52 7.20
CA LEU A 1198 -26.54 4.75 5.96
C LEU A 1198 -25.98 5.59 4.79
N VAL A 1199 -25.05 6.50 5.07
CA VAL A 1199 -24.43 7.39 4.07
C VAL A 1199 -23.29 6.68 3.31
N GLY A 1200 -22.74 5.61 3.86
CA GLY A 1200 -21.61 4.88 3.25
C GLY A 1200 -22.04 3.71 2.34
N LEU A 1201 -21.04 3.06 1.76
CA LEU A 1201 -21.24 1.93 0.83
C LEU A 1201 -21.63 0.63 1.57
N LYS A 1202 -20.85 0.24 2.58
CA LYS A 1202 -20.99 -1.07 3.22
C LYS A 1202 -22.29 -1.23 3.99
N GLU A 1203 -22.75 -0.16 4.63
CA GLU A 1203 -23.98 -0.16 5.40
C GLU A 1203 -25.16 -0.48 4.47
N ASN A 1204 -25.21 0.16 3.30
CA ASN A 1204 -26.23 -0.11 2.30
C ASN A 1204 -26.13 -1.53 1.72
N VAL A 1205 -24.92 -2.04 1.46
CA VAL A 1205 -24.73 -3.44 1.03
C VAL A 1205 -25.21 -4.44 2.10
N ILE A 1206 -24.91 -4.19 3.37
CA ILE A 1206 -25.32 -5.03 4.50
C ILE A 1206 -26.85 -5.08 4.62
N VAL A 1207 -27.50 -3.91 4.51
CA VAL A 1207 -28.96 -3.78 4.60
C VAL A 1207 -29.67 -4.26 3.32
N GLY A 1208 -28.98 -4.29 2.18
CA GLY A 1208 -29.53 -4.67 0.89
C GLY A 1208 -30.24 -3.52 0.16
N ARG A 1209 -29.73 -2.30 0.30
CA ARG A 1209 -30.19 -1.09 -0.43
C ARG A 1209 -29.23 -0.71 -1.55
N LEU A 1210 -29.69 0.15 -2.45
CA LEU A 1210 -28.82 0.79 -3.44
C LEU A 1210 -27.71 1.56 -2.73
N VAL A 1211 -26.48 1.44 -3.26
CA VAL A 1211 -25.33 2.16 -2.73
C VAL A 1211 -25.37 3.63 -3.14
N PRO A 1212 -24.92 4.58 -2.30
CA PRO A 1212 -25.00 6.02 -2.57
C PRO A 1212 -23.88 6.51 -3.50
N VAL A 1213 -23.63 5.78 -4.59
CA VAL A 1213 -22.63 6.08 -5.63
C VAL A 1213 -23.16 5.69 -7.00
N GLY A 1214 -22.58 6.25 -8.05
CA GLY A 1214 -22.95 5.98 -9.44
C GLY A 1214 -24.46 6.14 -9.68
N THR A 1215 -25.10 5.08 -10.15
CA THR A 1215 -26.54 5.04 -10.44
C THR A 1215 -27.42 5.31 -9.20
N GLY A 1216 -27.00 4.88 -8.00
CA GLY A 1216 -27.74 5.09 -6.76
C GLY A 1216 -27.58 6.49 -6.13
N PHE A 1217 -26.65 7.32 -6.62
CA PHE A 1217 -26.35 8.63 -6.03
C PHE A 1217 -27.51 9.63 -6.15
N ARG A 1218 -28.23 9.63 -7.27
CA ARG A 1218 -29.35 10.57 -7.49
C ARG A 1218 -30.52 10.33 -6.53
N ASP A 1219 -30.85 9.06 -6.29
CA ASP A 1219 -31.92 8.69 -5.38
C ASP A 1219 -31.52 8.93 -3.92
N PHE A 1220 -30.23 8.77 -3.61
CA PHE A 1220 -29.68 9.17 -2.33
C PHE A 1220 -29.86 10.66 -2.06
N ILE A 1221 -29.49 11.55 -3.00
CA ILE A 1221 -29.68 13.01 -2.85
C ILE A 1221 -31.16 13.35 -2.59
N LYS A 1222 -32.08 12.78 -3.37
CA LYS A 1222 -33.52 13.02 -3.19
C LYS A 1222 -34.00 12.57 -1.80
N THR A 1223 -33.52 11.42 -1.35
CA THR A 1223 -33.90 10.87 -0.04
C THR A 1223 -33.30 11.70 1.09
N ALA A 1224 -32.02 12.06 1.00
CA ALA A 1224 -31.33 12.90 1.97
C ALA A 1224 -32.02 14.27 2.14
N ALA A 1225 -32.38 14.93 1.04
CA ALA A 1225 -33.12 16.19 1.06
C ALA A 1225 -34.47 16.07 1.78
N SER A 1226 -35.19 14.95 1.58
CA SER A 1226 -36.45 14.69 2.28
C SER A 1226 -36.27 14.44 3.79
N TYR A 1227 -35.17 13.80 4.20
CA TYR A 1227 -34.85 13.60 5.62
C TYR A 1227 -34.44 14.89 6.31
N GLU A 1228 -33.60 15.72 5.68
CA GLU A 1228 -33.20 17.02 6.24
C GLU A 1228 -34.39 17.95 6.45
N GLN A 1229 -35.37 17.93 5.54
CA GLN A 1229 -36.62 18.67 5.72
C GLN A 1229 -37.40 18.18 6.95
N LYS A 1230 -37.49 16.87 7.15
CA LYS A 1230 -38.18 16.28 8.32
C LYS A 1230 -37.45 16.52 9.63
N GLU A 1231 -36.11 16.49 9.66
CA GLU A 1231 -35.34 16.83 10.85
C GLU A 1231 -35.52 18.31 11.20
N LYS A 1232 -35.45 19.22 10.22
CA LYS A 1232 -35.74 20.65 10.45
C LYS A 1232 -37.17 20.89 10.93
N GLU A 1233 -38.14 20.16 10.41
CA GLU A 1233 -39.53 20.23 10.89
C GLU A 1233 -39.69 19.68 12.32
N GLN A 1234 -38.90 18.68 12.72
CA GLN A 1234 -38.89 18.14 14.09
C GLN A 1234 -38.09 18.99 15.09
N GLU A 1235 -37.08 19.75 14.66
CA GLU A 1235 -36.35 20.70 15.51
C GLU A 1235 -37.13 22.01 15.75
N VAL A 1236 -38.11 22.32 14.90
CA VAL A 1236 -39.00 23.49 15.02
C VAL A 1236 -40.22 23.21 15.91
N ILE A 1237 -40.49 21.94 16.25
CA ILE A 1237 -41.54 21.49 17.19
C ILE A 1237 -40.91 21.21 18.56
#